data_AF-A0A9Q9XK50-F1
#
_entry.id   AF-A0A9Q9XK50-F1
#
_cell.length_a   1.000
_cell.length_b   1.000
_cell.length_c   1.000
_cell.angle_alpha   90.00
_cell.angle_beta   90.00
_cell.angle_gamma   90.00
#
_symmetry.space_group_name_H-M   'P 1'
#
loop_
_entity.id
_entity.type
_entity.pdbx_description
1 polymer ?
#
loop_
_entity_poly.entity_id
_entity_poly.type
_entity_poly.pdbx_seq_one_letter_code
_entity_poly.pdbx_strand_id
1 'polypeptide(L)'
;MEDSGEPMTGMLDTNAPENGDAPAMEGTDPSATDWTAPPQAPLTDPESHEYEQIQQPSALEQYQLYSMEHLKSAAENIDHTATPPDAGADSLGQQTESNGQQDEAKPAGAHDSESPSNMELEDAPKETAEVVESAADAAATQEPALPADYERLFKVVEDNPEDFNGWVYLLQYVEQENHLEASRKAFDAFFLHYPYCYGYWKKYADIEKKHGYIHMADEVYRRGLQAIPLSVDLWLHYITFLRENQDTSDGEAENRIRASYEHAVLACGTDFRSDRLWEAFIAWETEQGKLANVTAVYDRILCIPTQLYSQHFQKFKEHVQSNNPKHFLSEEEFVQLRVELANANKPSGDDAPGEELPPGTEDLPDPAKRVTEIENMRHKVIETRQEVFNHNEHEVSKRWAFEEGIKRPYFHVKALEKTQLNNWREYLDFELENGTPERVVVLFERCLIACALYEEFWIKYAKYLESYSVEGVRHIFKKACTIHLPKKPTVHLLWAAFEEQQGNVEEARQILKAMEEAVPDLALVRLRRVSLERRHGNMDEAEALLRDGITNGKNSSESSFYAVKLARQLVKVQKILLEAVEKDETNPKLYLNLLELEYSSDVQQNEAEIMACFDRALSSTMSLEQRLIFSQRKLDFLEDFGSDVNVLVAAYEQHERLVTEQESLKRKAENGSEEPDSKRQRTDDQSAASGQMMQDMQANHAGYNYNNWYQYNSWGGQNTWGQYGQYGQYNQYYPPPPT
;
A
#
# COMPACT_ATOMS: atom_id res chain seq x y z
N MET A 1 63.33 5.52 -49.65
CA MET A 1 62.50 4.71 -48.74
C MET A 1 61.06 4.93 -49.17
N GLU A 2 60.65 4.49 -50.36
CA GLU A 2 60.69 3.11 -50.93
C GLU A 2 59.63 2.21 -50.29
N ASP A 3 58.72 1.55 -51.03
CA ASP A 3 58.48 1.60 -52.49
C ASP A 3 57.04 1.20 -52.88
N SER A 4 56.76 1.22 -54.19
CA SER A 4 55.67 0.64 -55.01
C SER A 4 54.78 -0.49 -54.43
N GLY A 5 53.54 -0.70 -54.92
CA GLY A 5 52.78 0.03 -55.95
C GLY A 5 51.45 -0.65 -56.39
N GLU A 6 50.67 0.05 -57.22
CA GLU A 6 49.46 -0.39 -57.96
C GLU A 6 49.81 -1.38 -59.14
N PRO A 7 48.88 -2.01 -59.93
CA PRO A 7 47.50 -1.58 -60.28
C PRO A 7 46.42 -2.67 -60.61
N MET A 8 45.28 -2.17 -61.13
CA MET A 8 44.25 -2.68 -62.10
C MET A 8 44.40 -4.09 -62.77
N THR A 9 43.41 -4.74 -63.42
CA THR A 9 42.20 -4.28 -64.18
C THR A 9 41.24 -5.47 -64.50
N GLY A 10 39.98 -5.21 -64.92
CA GLY A 10 39.11 -6.14 -65.70
C GLY A 10 37.64 -6.18 -65.21
N MET A 11 36.54 -5.94 -65.96
CA MET A 11 36.15 -6.16 -67.39
C MET A 11 36.16 -7.64 -67.81
N LEU A 12 35.24 -8.24 -68.59
CA LEU A 12 34.00 -7.88 -69.36
C LEU A 12 33.36 -9.25 -69.82
N ASP A 13 32.10 -9.49 -70.24
CA ASP A 13 30.83 -8.74 -70.45
C ASP A 13 29.66 -9.75 -70.78
N THR A 14 28.48 -9.25 -71.19
CA THR A 14 27.53 -9.79 -72.22
C THR A 14 26.45 -10.88 -71.94
N ASN A 15 25.23 -10.53 -72.41
CA ASN A 15 24.25 -11.33 -73.21
C ASN A 15 23.16 -12.23 -72.57
N ALA A 16 21.92 -11.75 -72.67
CA ALA A 16 20.72 -12.53 -73.04
C ALA A 16 20.72 -12.82 -74.59
N PRO A 17 19.80 -13.59 -75.21
CA PRO A 17 18.32 -13.46 -75.18
C PRO A 17 17.62 -14.84 -74.92
N GLU A 18 16.37 -15.19 -75.27
CA GLU A 18 15.35 -14.66 -76.19
C GLU A 18 13.92 -15.15 -75.84
N ASN A 19 12.91 -14.61 -76.55
CA ASN A 19 11.45 -14.91 -76.62
C ASN A 19 10.96 -16.34 -76.22
N GLY A 20 9.73 -16.56 -75.74
CA GLY A 20 8.54 -15.70 -75.60
C GLY A 20 7.34 -16.18 -76.46
N ASP A 21 6.13 -16.27 -75.88
CA ASP A 21 4.82 -16.23 -76.60
C ASP A 21 3.61 -16.27 -75.64
N ALA A 22 2.47 -15.71 -76.07
CA ALA A 22 1.15 -15.80 -75.41
C ALA A 22 0.02 -15.81 -76.45
N PRO A 23 -1.10 -16.53 -76.19
CA PRO A 23 -2.40 -15.88 -75.96
C PRO A 23 -3.11 -16.47 -74.71
N ALA A 24 -3.98 -15.78 -73.94
CA ALA A 24 -5.26 -15.13 -74.27
C ALA A 24 -6.37 -16.13 -74.73
N MET A 25 -7.63 -16.09 -74.27
CA MET A 25 -8.34 -15.14 -73.38
C MET A 25 -9.60 -15.81 -72.75
N GLU A 26 -10.27 -15.13 -71.79
CA GLU A 26 -11.63 -15.39 -71.25
C GLU A 26 -11.84 -16.70 -70.41
N GLY A 27 -12.59 -16.71 -69.30
CA GLY A 27 -13.26 -15.63 -68.56
C GLY A 27 -14.15 -16.11 -67.39
N THR A 28 -14.79 -15.17 -66.69
CA THR A 28 -15.80 -15.31 -65.60
C THR A 28 -15.39 -15.71 -64.17
N ASP A 29 -15.85 -14.87 -63.23
CA ASP A 29 -15.88 -14.93 -61.76
C ASP A 29 -17.23 -15.53 -61.26
N PRO A 30 -17.55 -15.66 -59.94
CA PRO A 30 -16.71 -15.75 -58.73
C PRO A 30 -17.17 -16.84 -57.72
N SER A 31 -16.35 -17.11 -56.68
CA SER A 31 -16.75 -17.62 -55.33
C SER A 31 -17.32 -19.08 -55.24
N ALA A 32 -17.33 -19.82 -54.12
CA ALA A 32 -16.80 -19.64 -52.76
C ALA A 32 -16.56 -21.02 -52.06
N THR A 33 -15.90 -20.99 -50.89
CA THR A 33 -16.09 -21.79 -49.63
C THR A 33 -16.95 -23.08 -49.60
N ASP A 34 -16.71 -24.11 -48.76
CA ASP A 34 -15.60 -24.53 -47.86
C ASP A 34 -16.01 -25.90 -47.19
N TRP A 35 -15.12 -26.53 -46.40
CA TRP A 35 -15.33 -27.64 -45.44
C TRP A 35 -16.04 -28.95 -45.86
N THR A 36 -15.29 -30.07 -45.80
CA THR A 36 -15.82 -31.40 -45.39
C THR A 36 -14.79 -32.15 -44.53
N ALA A 37 -15.24 -32.75 -43.42
CA ALA A 37 -14.40 -33.53 -42.47
C ALA A 37 -14.77 -35.03 -42.49
N PRO A 38 -14.29 -35.85 -41.54
CA PRO A 38 -12.93 -36.39 -41.38
C PRO A 38 -12.88 -37.91 -41.74
N PRO A 39 -11.74 -38.62 -41.56
CA PRO A 39 -11.71 -39.57 -40.42
C PRO A 39 -10.33 -39.93 -39.81
N GLN A 40 -10.37 -40.30 -38.52
CA GLN A 40 -9.57 -41.32 -37.80
C GLN A 40 -8.02 -41.30 -37.80
N ALA A 41 -7.45 -41.50 -36.60
CA ALA A 41 -6.02 -41.63 -36.34
C ALA A 41 -5.65 -43.02 -35.75
N PRO A 42 -4.40 -43.51 -35.94
CA PRO A 42 -3.79 -44.59 -35.16
C PRO A 42 -2.84 -44.07 -34.04
N LEU A 43 -2.39 -44.98 -33.16
CA LEU A 43 -1.63 -44.69 -31.93
C LEU A 43 -0.10 -44.88 -32.09
N THR A 44 0.69 -44.17 -31.27
CA THR A 44 2.07 -44.50 -30.87
C THR A 44 2.34 -44.05 -29.42
N ASP A 45 3.38 -44.59 -28.79
CA ASP A 45 3.65 -44.57 -27.34
C ASP A 45 4.07 -43.22 -26.71
N PRO A 46 3.94 -43.06 -25.37
CA PRO A 46 4.31 -41.83 -24.65
C PRO A 46 5.68 -41.89 -23.94
N GLU A 47 6.63 -41.06 -24.38
CA GLU A 47 7.74 -40.59 -23.55
C GLU A 47 7.97 -39.08 -23.78
N SER A 48 8.47 -38.40 -22.74
CA SER A 48 8.66 -36.94 -22.63
C SER A 48 7.39 -36.06 -22.77
N HIS A 49 7.06 -35.35 -21.69
CA HIS A 49 6.30 -34.10 -21.75
C HIS A 49 7.12 -33.03 -21.04
N GLU A 50 7.24 -31.86 -21.67
CA GLU A 50 7.98 -30.71 -21.17
C GLU A 50 7.17 -29.98 -20.07
N TYR A 51 7.86 -29.30 -19.16
CA TYR A 51 7.22 -28.33 -18.26
C TYR A 51 7.03 -27.01 -19.00
N GLU A 52 5.80 -26.73 -19.46
CA GLU A 52 5.45 -25.41 -19.98
C GLU A 52 5.63 -24.33 -18.91
N GLN A 53 6.42 -23.29 -19.23
CA GLN A 53 6.58 -22.14 -18.36
C GLN A 53 5.33 -21.25 -18.44
N ILE A 54 4.43 -21.38 -17.45
CA ILE A 54 3.35 -20.42 -17.26
C ILE A 54 3.96 -19.09 -16.82
N GLN A 55 4.14 -18.17 -17.76
CA GLN A 55 4.48 -16.78 -17.45
C GLN A 55 3.34 -16.14 -16.67
N GLN A 56 3.56 -15.92 -15.37
CA GLN A 56 2.73 -14.97 -14.61
C GLN A 56 3.18 -13.54 -14.97
N PRO A 57 2.25 -12.61 -15.23
CA PRO A 57 2.60 -11.22 -15.52
C PRO A 57 3.31 -10.60 -14.32
N SER A 58 4.34 -9.80 -14.58
CA SER A 58 5.18 -9.20 -13.55
C SER A 58 4.38 -8.25 -12.65
N ALA A 59 4.87 -8.06 -11.42
CA ALA A 59 4.20 -7.18 -10.47
C ALA A 59 4.14 -5.71 -10.91
N LEU A 60 5.00 -5.28 -11.86
CA LEU A 60 4.87 -3.95 -12.44
C LEU A 60 3.90 -3.90 -13.62
N GLU A 61 3.75 -4.96 -14.42
CA GLU A 61 2.61 -5.04 -15.35
C GLU A 61 1.29 -5.01 -14.58
N GLN A 62 1.21 -5.66 -13.41
CA GLN A 62 0.09 -5.50 -12.50
C GLN A 62 -0.07 -4.04 -12.05
N TYR A 63 0.97 -3.37 -11.53
CA TYR A 63 0.91 -1.95 -11.13
C TYR A 63 0.55 -1.00 -12.29
N GLN A 64 1.00 -1.28 -13.51
CA GLN A 64 0.78 -0.45 -14.70
C GLN A 64 -0.61 -0.67 -15.31
N LEU A 65 -1.10 -1.91 -15.42
CA LEU A 65 -2.48 -2.19 -15.82
C LEU A 65 -3.46 -1.59 -14.79
N TYR A 66 -3.18 -1.78 -13.50
CA TYR A 66 -3.96 -1.23 -12.40
C TYR A 66 -4.02 0.31 -12.42
N SER A 67 -2.90 0.98 -12.71
CA SER A 67 -2.87 2.44 -12.86
C SER A 67 -3.55 2.90 -14.17
N MET A 68 -3.17 2.33 -15.31
CA MET A 68 -3.54 2.85 -16.63
C MET A 68 -4.93 2.42 -17.12
N GLU A 69 -5.39 1.19 -16.84
CA GLU A 69 -6.74 0.76 -17.26
C GLU A 69 -7.82 1.42 -16.40
N HIS A 70 -7.60 1.53 -15.09
CA HIS A 70 -8.59 2.11 -14.19
C HIS A 70 -8.71 3.62 -14.36
N LEU A 71 -7.60 4.36 -14.52
CA LEU A 71 -7.65 5.80 -14.83
C LEU A 71 -8.26 6.09 -16.21
N LYS A 72 -8.04 5.23 -17.22
CA LYS A 72 -8.77 5.33 -18.51
C LYS A 72 -10.27 5.12 -18.32
N SER A 73 -10.68 4.09 -17.58
CA SER A 73 -12.11 3.83 -17.31
C SER A 73 -12.80 4.98 -16.57
N ALA A 74 -12.07 5.72 -15.73
CA ALA A 74 -12.56 6.92 -15.07
C ALA A 74 -12.73 8.10 -16.05
N ALA A 75 -11.79 8.29 -16.98
CA ALA A 75 -11.87 9.33 -18.01
C ALA A 75 -13.06 9.12 -18.97
N GLU A 76 -13.35 7.87 -19.35
CA GLU A 76 -14.46 7.50 -20.24
C GLU A 76 -15.86 7.71 -19.60
N ASN A 77 -15.95 7.86 -18.28
CA ASN A 77 -17.22 8.04 -17.55
C ASN A 77 -17.57 9.50 -17.20
N ILE A 78 -16.79 10.49 -17.68
CA ILE A 78 -16.97 11.92 -17.32
C ILE A 78 -17.68 12.74 -18.42
N ASP A 79 -17.74 12.27 -19.67
CA ASP A 79 -18.52 12.93 -20.73
C ASP A 79 -19.89 12.26 -20.92
N HIS A 80 -20.95 12.86 -20.33
CA HIS A 80 -22.30 13.07 -20.93
C HIS A 80 -23.38 13.49 -19.90
N THR A 81 -23.33 14.72 -19.34
CA THR A 81 -24.51 15.30 -18.62
C THR A 81 -24.71 16.82 -18.81
N ALA A 82 -25.28 17.22 -19.96
CA ALA A 82 -25.98 18.50 -20.21
C ALA A 82 -26.77 18.34 -21.53
N THR A 83 -28.06 18.68 -21.70
CA THR A 83 -29.00 19.62 -21.04
C THR A 83 -30.45 19.02 -21.01
N PRO A 84 -31.48 19.70 -20.43
CA PRO A 84 -32.71 19.02 -19.95
C PRO A 84 -33.97 19.21 -20.88
N PRO A 85 -35.25 19.11 -20.43
CA PRO A 85 -36.09 17.94 -20.73
C PRO A 85 -37.45 18.24 -21.44
N ASP A 86 -38.11 17.21 -21.98
CA ASP A 86 -39.55 17.23 -22.29
C ASP A 86 -40.20 15.82 -22.17
N ALA A 87 -41.52 15.72 -22.23
CA ALA A 87 -42.32 14.58 -21.74
C ALA A 87 -42.90 13.65 -22.83
N GLY A 88 -43.24 12.41 -22.44
CA GLY A 88 -43.96 11.44 -23.30
C GLY A 88 -44.34 10.13 -22.59
N ALA A 89 -45.63 9.92 -22.36
CA ALA A 89 -46.24 8.86 -21.53
C ALA A 89 -46.17 7.41 -22.07
N ASP A 90 -46.63 6.48 -21.20
CA ASP A 90 -47.22 5.16 -21.50
C ASP A 90 -46.31 4.02 -22.05
N SER A 91 -46.62 2.72 -21.86
CA SER A 91 -47.44 2.01 -20.85
C SER A 91 -47.30 0.48 -21.04
N LEU A 92 -47.40 -0.31 -19.96
CA LEU A 92 -47.52 -1.79 -19.92
C LEU A 92 -46.35 -2.61 -20.53
N GLY A 93 -45.96 -3.78 -20.00
CA GLY A 93 -46.34 -4.45 -18.76
C GLY A 93 -46.60 -5.95 -18.93
N GLN A 94 -46.03 -6.78 -18.02
CA GLN A 94 -46.40 -8.19 -17.77
C GLN A 94 -46.06 -9.20 -18.90
N GLN A 95 -45.79 -10.50 -18.67
CA GLN A 95 -45.51 -11.30 -17.47
C GLN A 95 -45.02 -12.72 -17.89
N THR A 96 -44.49 -13.51 -16.93
CA THR A 96 -44.62 -15.00 -16.81
C THR A 96 -44.05 -15.91 -17.94
N GLU A 97 -43.65 -17.18 -17.74
CA GLU A 97 -43.49 -18.00 -16.53
C GLU A 97 -42.64 -19.27 -16.80
N SER A 98 -41.91 -19.74 -15.77
CA SER A 98 -41.82 -21.15 -15.29
C SER A 98 -41.45 -22.34 -16.22
N ASN A 99 -41.24 -23.56 -15.72
CA ASN A 99 -40.45 -24.10 -14.59
C ASN A 99 -40.53 -25.65 -14.64
N GLY A 100 -39.48 -26.37 -14.24
CA GLY A 100 -39.55 -27.80 -13.90
C GLY A 100 -39.56 -28.81 -15.07
N GLN A 101 -39.45 -30.12 -14.81
CA GLN A 101 -39.19 -30.82 -13.53
C GLN A 101 -38.80 -32.32 -13.77
N GLN A 102 -37.94 -32.89 -12.91
CA GLN A 102 -38.00 -34.29 -12.37
C GLN A 102 -37.72 -35.51 -13.31
N ASP A 103 -37.34 -36.73 -12.84
CA ASP A 103 -36.94 -37.21 -11.49
C ASP A 103 -36.13 -38.56 -11.47
N GLU A 104 -35.49 -38.83 -10.31
CA GLU A 104 -35.16 -40.16 -9.67
C GLU A 104 -34.37 -41.29 -10.44
N ALA A 105 -33.75 -42.34 -9.84
CA ALA A 105 -33.79 -42.90 -8.46
C ALA A 105 -32.49 -43.63 -7.96
N LYS A 106 -32.49 -44.04 -6.67
CA LYS A 106 -31.47 -44.75 -5.82
C LYS A 106 -31.50 -46.32 -5.98
N PRO A 107 -30.97 -47.23 -5.08
CA PRO A 107 -30.11 -47.15 -3.85
C PRO A 107 -29.02 -48.27 -3.57
N ALA A 108 -28.26 -48.12 -2.47
CA ALA A 108 -27.63 -49.14 -1.56
C ALA A 108 -26.43 -50.01 -2.06
N GLY A 109 -25.57 -50.64 -1.21
CA GLY A 109 -25.53 -50.80 0.27
C GLY A 109 -24.09 -51.01 0.84
N ALA A 110 -23.91 -51.58 2.05
CA ALA A 110 -22.66 -51.48 2.87
C ALA A 110 -22.18 -52.77 3.60
N HIS A 111 -20.92 -52.78 4.11
CA HIS A 111 -20.35 -53.41 5.34
C HIS A 111 -18.89 -53.97 5.24
N ASP A 112 -18.04 -53.52 6.20
CA ASP A 112 -17.07 -54.21 7.08
C ASP A 112 -15.85 -55.09 6.64
N SER A 113 -14.69 -54.68 7.18
CA SER A 113 -13.74 -55.46 8.04
C SER A 113 -12.53 -56.26 7.48
N GLU A 114 -11.41 -56.03 8.19
CA GLU A 114 -10.28 -56.93 8.59
C GLU A 114 -9.21 -57.45 7.59
N SER A 115 -8.00 -57.62 8.14
CA SER A 115 -6.78 -58.15 7.51
C SER A 115 -6.62 -59.67 7.80
N PRO A 116 -5.74 -60.41 7.10
CA PRO A 116 -4.49 -60.75 7.80
C PRO A 116 -3.20 -60.95 6.97
N SER A 117 -2.12 -60.88 7.74
CA SER A 117 -0.70 -61.20 7.57
C SER A 117 -0.25 -62.54 6.93
N ASN A 118 0.91 -62.45 6.25
CA ASN A 118 2.15 -63.26 6.43
C ASN A 118 2.30 -64.68 5.79
N MET A 119 3.57 -65.14 5.73
CA MET A 119 4.19 -66.40 5.23
C MET A 119 4.96 -66.30 3.88
N GLU A 120 6.17 -66.88 3.69
CA GLU A 120 7.18 -67.34 4.67
C GLU A 120 8.62 -67.50 4.08
N LEU A 121 9.55 -67.84 4.99
CA LEU A 121 11.03 -67.91 5.00
C LEU A 121 11.74 -68.89 4.04
N GLU A 122 13.06 -68.68 3.84
CA GLU A 122 14.23 -69.55 4.20
C GLU A 122 15.49 -69.26 3.32
N ASP A 123 16.74 -69.60 3.69
CA ASP A 123 17.54 -69.22 4.88
C ASP A 123 19.08 -69.27 4.53
N ALA A 124 19.97 -68.90 5.46
CA ALA A 124 21.41 -68.65 5.30
C ALA A 124 22.33 -69.90 5.15
N PRO A 125 23.69 -69.73 5.05
CA PRO A 125 24.49 -69.69 6.30
C PRO A 125 25.85 -68.92 6.30
N LYS A 126 26.12 -68.23 7.43
CA LYS A 126 27.42 -68.08 8.18
C LYS A 126 28.59 -67.27 7.57
N GLU A 127 29.11 -66.22 8.24
CA GLU A 127 30.05 -66.18 9.41
C GLU A 127 31.49 -66.65 9.06
N THR A 128 32.60 -66.00 9.44
CA THR A 128 32.86 -65.06 10.58
C THR A 128 34.11 -64.17 10.36
N ALA A 129 34.23 -63.11 11.20
CA ALA A 129 35.47 -62.45 11.69
C ALA A 129 36.32 -61.48 10.81
N GLU A 130 36.27 -60.20 11.20
CA GLU A 130 37.28 -59.11 11.22
C GLU A 130 38.58 -59.15 10.37
N VAL A 131 38.84 -58.07 9.60
CA VAL A 131 39.90 -57.05 9.88
C VAL A 131 39.97 -55.97 8.77
N VAL A 132 39.69 -54.70 9.16
CA VAL A 132 40.24 -53.39 8.69
C VAL A 132 40.15 -52.93 7.20
N GLU A 133 39.62 -51.70 7.03
CA GLU A 133 39.77 -50.71 5.93
C GLU A 133 39.36 -51.03 4.47
N SER A 134 38.19 -50.54 4.06
CA SER A 134 38.04 -49.30 3.23
C SER A 134 36.54 -49.03 2.97
N ALA A 135 35.93 -47.91 3.38
CA ALA A 135 36.20 -46.50 3.07
C ALA A 135 35.62 -46.01 1.72
N ALA A 136 34.32 -46.24 1.49
CA ALA A 136 33.49 -45.52 0.52
C ALA A 136 32.02 -45.45 0.99
N ASP A 137 31.33 -44.37 0.59
CA ASP A 137 29.87 -44.11 0.62
C ASP A 137 29.03 -44.51 1.84
N ALA A 138 28.97 -43.58 2.80
CA ALA A 138 27.77 -43.27 3.56
C ALA A 138 27.70 -41.75 3.88
N ALA A 139 27.95 -40.90 2.87
CA ALA A 139 27.96 -39.45 3.01
C ALA A 139 26.53 -38.88 3.10
N ALA A 140 25.90 -39.03 4.27
CA ALA A 140 24.69 -38.27 4.60
C ALA A 140 25.03 -36.77 4.58
N THR A 141 24.36 -36.01 3.71
CA THR A 141 24.43 -34.56 3.69
C THR A 141 23.83 -34.00 4.99
N GLN A 142 24.70 -33.73 5.96
CA GLN A 142 24.35 -32.87 7.09
C GLN A 142 24.07 -31.48 6.54
N GLU A 143 22.92 -30.90 6.88
CA GLU A 143 22.70 -29.46 6.70
C GLU A 143 23.84 -28.73 7.44
N PRO A 144 24.42 -27.66 6.86
CA PRO A 144 25.48 -26.92 7.51
C PRO A 144 24.94 -26.33 8.82
N ALA A 145 25.59 -26.68 9.94
CA ALA A 145 25.12 -26.30 11.26
C ALA A 145 25.05 -24.77 11.39
N LEU A 146 23.89 -24.26 11.80
CA LEU A 146 23.65 -22.83 11.90
C LEU A 146 24.70 -22.15 12.81
N PRO A 147 25.16 -20.92 12.47
CA PRO A 147 26.17 -20.21 13.28
C PRO A 147 25.72 -20.04 14.74
N ALA A 148 26.64 -20.18 15.69
CA ALA A 148 26.32 -20.38 17.11
C ALA A 148 25.55 -19.22 17.79
N ASP A 149 25.63 -18.00 17.24
CA ASP A 149 24.84 -16.85 17.71
C ASP A 149 23.58 -16.57 16.87
N TYR A 150 23.36 -17.32 15.77
CA TYR A 150 22.26 -17.09 14.83
C TYR A 150 20.89 -17.25 15.49
N GLU A 151 20.63 -18.38 16.15
CA GLU A 151 19.34 -18.63 16.83
C GLU A 151 19.06 -17.57 17.91
N ARG A 152 20.09 -17.14 18.64
CA ARG A 152 19.98 -16.11 19.67
C ARG A 152 19.62 -14.74 19.08
N LEU A 153 20.22 -14.36 17.96
CA LEU A 153 19.96 -13.09 17.28
C LEU A 153 18.63 -13.11 16.50
N PHE A 154 18.30 -14.24 15.86
CA PHE A 154 17.01 -14.44 15.19
C PHE A 154 15.86 -14.38 16.19
N LYS A 155 15.99 -15.01 17.36
CA LYS A 155 14.98 -14.94 18.40
C LYS A 155 14.72 -13.51 18.90
N VAL A 156 15.74 -12.65 19.00
CA VAL A 156 15.54 -11.24 19.42
C VAL A 156 14.63 -10.48 18.46
N VAL A 157 14.70 -10.76 17.15
CA VAL A 157 13.83 -10.14 16.14
C VAL A 157 12.50 -10.88 15.95
N GLU A 158 12.41 -12.16 16.32
CA GLU A 158 11.14 -12.91 16.41
C GLU A 158 10.30 -12.44 17.61
N ASP A 159 10.91 -12.29 18.79
CA ASP A 159 10.28 -11.75 20.01
C ASP A 159 9.90 -10.25 19.83
N ASN A 160 10.59 -9.49 18.96
CA ASN A 160 10.23 -8.10 18.62
C ASN A 160 10.59 -7.71 17.17
N PRO A 161 9.70 -7.97 16.19
CA PRO A 161 9.96 -7.65 14.77
C PRO A 161 10.11 -6.16 14.45
N GLU A 162 9.72 -5.27 15.37
CA GLU A 162 9.84 -3.81 15.21
C GLU A 162 11.21 -3.24 15.64
N ASP A 163 12.11 -4.04 16.25
CA ASP A 163 13.48 -3.58 16.52
C ASP A 163 14.36 -3.68 15.28
N PHE A 164 14.32 -2.62 14.48
CA PHE A 164 15.21 -2.41 13.35
C PHE A 164 16.71 -2.55 13.70
N ASN A 165 17.14 -2.28 14.95
CA ASN A 165 18.55 -2.43 15.32
C ASN A 165 18.92 -3.91 15.50
N GLY A 166 18.05 -4.70 16.13
CA GLY A 166 18.16 -6.17 16.17
C GLY A 166 18.31 -6.76 14.77
N TRP A 167 17.48 -6.34 13.82
CA TRP A 167 17.61 -6.73 12.41
C TRP A 167 18.94 -6.29 11.79
N VAL A 168 19.39 -5.06 12.02
CA VAL A 168 20.70 -4.57 11.53
C VAL A 168 21.85 -5.45 12.06
N TYR A 169 21.85 -5.82 13.34
CA TYR A 169 22.85 -6.70 13.93
C TYR A 169 22.80 -8.12 13.36
N LEU A 170 21.60 -8.71 13.23
CA LEU A 170 21.42 -10.04 12.64
C LEU A 170 21.92 -10.09 11.18
N LEU A 171 21.54 -9.11 10.37
CA LEU A 171 21.94 -9.03 8.96
C LEU A 171 23.44 -8.76 8.80
N GLN A 172 24.03 -7.96 9.69
CA GLN A 172 25.49 -7.78 9.74
C GLN A 172 26.21 -9.06 10.17
N TYR A 173 25.65 -9.84 11.09
CA TYR A 173 26.23 -11.10 11.56
C TYR A 173 26.24 -12.17 10.45
N VAL A 174 25.11 -12.40 9.75
CA VAL A 174 25.07 -13.38 8.65
C VAL A 174 25.92 -12.95 7.44
N GLU A 175 26.11 -11.64 7.21
CA GLU A 175 27.06 -11.12 6.22
C GLU A 175 28.52 -11.37 6.61
N GLN A 176 28.84 -11.46 7.92
CA GLN A 176 30.19 -11.77 8.42
C GLN A 176 30.50 -13.27 8.48
N GLU A 177 29.54 -14.09 8.94
CA GLU A 177 29.64 -15.56 8.91
C GLU A 177 29.60 -16.11 7.47
N ASN A 178 29.06 -15.34 6.52
CA ASN A 178 28.91 -15.68 5.11
C ASN A 178 28.18 -17.05 4.91
N HIS A 179 27.18 -17.33 5.74
CA HIS A 179 26.42 -18.58 5.72
C HIS A 179 25.13 -18.41 4.90
N LEU A 180 25.15 -18.82 3.63
CA LEU A 180 24.10 -18.54 2.65
C LEU A 180 22.66 -18.81 3.12
N GLU A 181 22.36 -19.98 3.70
CA GLU A 181 20.99 -20.31 4.13
C GLU A 181 20.50 -19.45 5.31
N ALA A 182 21.36 -19.16 6.27
CA ALA A 182 21.09 -18.28 7.39
C ALA A 182 20.88 -16.83 6.91
N SER A 183 21.66 -16.40 5.91
CA SER A 183 21.44 -15.14 5.19
C SER A 183 20.08 -15.10 4.52
N ARG A 184 19.73 -16.09 3.68
CA ARG A 184 18.43 -16.17 3.00
C ARG A 184 17.27 -16.05 3.99
N LYS A 185 17.24 -16.92 5.00
CA LYS A 185 16.22 -16.91 6.07
C LYS A 185 16.11 -15.56 6.79
N ALA A 186 17.24 -14.91 7.11
CA ALA A 186 17.24 -13.62 7.81
C ALA A 186 16.81 -12.44 6.90
N PHE A 187 17.26 -12.40 5.65
CA PHE A 187 16.90 -11.36 4.69
C PHE A 187 15.43 -11.48 4.27
N ASP A 188 14.95 -12.68 3.93
CA ASP A 188 13.56 -12.88 3.54
C ASP A 188 12.59 -12.54 4.69
N ALA A 189 12.90 -12.92 5.93
CA ALA A 189 12.13 -12.50 7.11
C ALA A 189 12.16 -10.98 7.35
N PHE A 190 13.32 -10.33 7.18
CA PHE A 190 13.45 -8.88 7.30
C PHE A 190 12.58 -8.13 6.28
N PHE A 191 12.50 -8.60 5.03
CA PHE A 191 11.72 -7.94 3.98
C PHE A 191 10.20 -8.09 4.13
N LEU A 192 9.70 -9.01 4.97
CA LEU A 192 8.28 -9.03 5.34
C LEU A 192 7.88 -7.81 6.18
N HIS A 193 8.82 -7.24 6.95
CA HIS A 193 8.58 -6.08 7.81
C HIS A 193 9.14 -4.77 7.24
N TYR A 194 10.27 -4.83 6.54
CA TYR A 194 10.97 -3.66 6.00
C TYR A 194 11.24 -3.74 4.48
N PRO A 195 10.22 -4.01 3.64
CA PRO A 195 10.42 -4.17 2.20
C PRO A 195 10.99 -2.92 1.52
N TYR A 196 10.77 -1.72 2.08
CA TYR A 196 11.24 -0.43 1.54
C TYR A 196 12.73 -0.13 1.77
N CYS A 197 13.49 -1.03 2.40
CA CYS A 197 14.92 -0.87 2.67
C CYS A 197 15.82 -1.28 1.48
N TYR A 198 15.75 -0.56 0.35
CA TYR A 198 16.43 -0.93 -0.93
C TYR A 198 17.93 -1.30 -0.81
N GLY A 199 18.68 -0.64 0.07
CA GLY A 199 20.10 -0.94 0.29
C GLY A 199 20.36 -2.37 0.79
N TYR A 200 19.39 -2.99 1.45
CA TYR A 200 19.48 -4.39 1.89
C TYR A 200 19.12 -5.37 0.78
N TRP A 201 18.15 -5.06 -0.10
CA TRP A 201 17.87 -5.87 -1.30
C TRP A 201 19.13 -6.01 -2.16
N LYS A 202 19.84 -4.90 -2.36
CA LYS A 202 21.12 -4.89 -3.06
C LYS A 202 22.20 -5.73 -2.35
N LYS A 203 22.29 -5.66 -1.01
CA LYS A 203 23.19 -6.53 -0.22
C LYS A 203 22.86 -8.02 -0.39
N TYR A 204 21.59 -8.39 -0.37
CA TYR A 204 21.15 -9.78 -0.52
C TYR A 204 21.54 -10.32 -1.92
N ALA A 205 21.27 -9.56 -2.98
CA ALA A 205 21.70 -9.93 -4.34
C ALA A 205 23.24 -9.98 -4.49
N ASP A 206 23.98 -9.06 -3.85
CA ASP A 206 25.45 -9.13 -3.78
C ASP A 206 25.94 -10.40 -3.05
N ILE A 207 25.22 -10.90 -2.03
CA ILE A 207 25.54 -12.14 -1.31
C ILE A 207 25.28 -13.37 -2.19
N GLU A 208 24.12 -13.46 -2.84
CA GLU A 208 23.82 -14.54 -3.80
C GLU A 208 24.86 -14.61 -4.93
N LYS A 209 25.21 -13.44 -5.49
CA LYS A 209 26.23 -13.31 -6.54
C LYS A 209 27.63 -13.74 -6.06
N LYS A 210 28.05 -13.37 -4.84
CA LYS A 210 29.33 -13.82 -4.23
C LYS A 210 29.41 -15.35 -4.12
N HIS A 211 28.28 -16.03 -3.94
CA HIS A 211 28.20 -17.50 -3.89
C HIS A 211 28.00 -18.17 -5.26
N GLY A 212 27.95 -17.40 -6.36
CA GLY A 212 27.76 -17.90 -7.71
C GLY A 212 26.31 -18.15 -8.12
N TYR A 213 25.32 -17.90 -7.24
CA TYR A 213 23.90 -18.11 -7.53
C TYR A 213 23.31 -16.90 -8.29
N ILE A 214 23.78 -16.67 -9.52
CA ILE A 214 23.39 -15.52 -10.35
C ILE A 214 21.86 -15.46 -10.57
N HIS A 215 21.19 -16.60 -10.79
CA HIS A 215 19.73 -16.64 -10.95
C HIS A 215 18.97 -16.25 -9.66
N MET A 216 19.52 -16.55 -8.48
CA MET A 216 18.94 -16.11 -7.20
C MET A 216 19.18 -14.61 -6.97
N ALA A 217 20.32 -14.07 -7.42
CA ALA A 217 20.58 -12.63 -7.37
C ALA A 217 19.59 -11.86 -8.27
N ASP A 218 19.28 -12.37 -9.46
CA ASP A 218 18.22 -11.83 -10.35
C ASP A 218 16.84 -11.87 -9.67
N GLU A 219 16.45 -13.01 -9.10
CA GLU A 219 15.18 -13.16 -8.36
C GLU A 219 15.11 -12.18 -7.17
N VAL A 220 16.19 -12.00 -6.42
CA VAL A 220 16.26 -11.03 -5.31
C VAL A 220 16.10 -9.59 -5.81
N TYR A 221 16.69 -9.22 -6.95
CA TYR A 221 16.43 -7.91 -7.57
C TYR A 221 14.97 -7.77 -8.01
N ARG A 222 14.39 -8.76 -8.70
CA ARG A 222 12.99 -8.70 -9.16
C ARG A 222 12.00 -8.62 -8.00
N ARG A 223 12.19 -9.37 -6.91
CA ARG A 223 11.38 -9.25 -5.67
C ARG A 223 11.56 -7.88 -5.00
N GLY A 224 12.79 -7.34 -4.98
CA GLY A 224 13.05 -5.99 -4.47
C GLY A 224 12.40 -4.88 -5.29
N LEU A 225 12.33 -5.04 -6.62
CA LEU A 225 11.68 -4.09 -7.52
C LEU A 225 10.15 -4.21 -7.51
N GLN A 226 9.61 -5.41 -7.31
CA GLN A 226 8.20 -5.61 -6.95
C GLN A 226 7.84 -4.92 -5.62
N ALA A 227 8.75 -4.95 -4.65
CA ALA A 227 8.55 -4.33 -3.34
C ALA A 227 8.75 -2.79 -3.35
N ILE A 228 9.64 -2.26 -4.18
CA ILE A 228 9.97 -0.82 -4.25
C ILE A 228 10.14 -0.34 -5.71
N PRO A 229 9.08 -0.34 -6.53
CA PRO A 229 9.20 -0.04 -7.96
C PRO A 229 9.71 1.39 -8.25
N LEU A 230 9.52 2.32 -7.33
CA LEU A 230 10.00 3.70 -7.46
C LEU A 230 11.48 3.91 -7.05
N SER A 231 12.22 2.85 -6.68
CA SER A 231 13.62 2.97 -6.24
C SER A 231 14.61 3.09 -7.42
N VAL A 232 14.90 4.34 -7.82
CA VAL A 232 15.87 4.68 -8.88
C VAL A 232 17.24 3.99 -8.69
N ASP A 233 17.78 3.98 -7.47
CA ASP A 233 19.06 3.30 -7.19
C ASP A 233 18.98 1.77 -7.32
N LEU A 234 17.84 1.15 -6.98
CA LEU A 234 17.68 -0.31 -7.09
C LEU A 234 17.58 -0.73 -8.57
N TRP A 235 16.87 0.04 -9.40
CA TRP A 235 16.86 -0.13 -10.85
C TRP A 235 18.26 0.00 -11.45
N LEU A 236 19.01 1.03 -11.08
CA LEU A 236 20.39 1.23 -11.54
C LEU A 236 21.31 0.06 -11.12
N HIS A 237 21.14 -0.48 -9.91
CA HIS A 237 21.88 -1.66 -9.46
C HIS A 237 21.48 -2.94 -10.22
N TYR A 238 20.18 -3.16 -10.47
CA TYR A 238 19.70 -4.30 -11.25
C TYR A 238 20.22 -4.26 -12.70
N ILE A 239 20.11 -3.11 -13.38
CA ILE A 239 20.58 -2.96 -14.76
C ILE A 239 22.12 -3.10 -14.84
N THR A 240 22.86 -2.62 -13.83
CA THR A 240 24.31 -2.88 -13.72
C THR A 240 24.61 -4.37 -13.57
N PHE A 241 23.85 -5.07 -12.72
CA PHE A 241 23.96 -6.52 -12.56
C PHE A 241 23.67 -7.27 -13.87
N LEU A 242 22.63 -6.90 -14.63
CA LEU A 242 22.35 -7.49 -15.94
C LEU A 242 23.51 -7.24 -16.93
N ARG A 243 24.03 -6.01 -17.02
CA ARG A 243 25.20 -5.67 -17.87
C ARG A 243 26.45 -6.49 -17.55
N GLU A 244 26.64 -6.87 -16.28
CA GLU A 244 27.80 -7.66 -15.82
C GLU A 244 27.63 -9.18 -15.94
N ASN A 245 26.39 -9.71 -15.94
CA ASN A 245 26.13 -11.17 -15.81
C ASN A 245 25.29 -11.74 -16.97
N GLN A 246 25.06 -10.95 -18.02
CA GLN A 246 24.44 -11.36 -19.28
C GLN A 246 25.25 -12.46 -20.00
N ASP A 247 24.56 -13.48 -20.53
CA ASP A 247 25.07 -14.26 -21.64
C ASP A 247 24.98 -13.41 -22.91
N THR A 248 26.07 -13.31 -23.68
CA THR A 248 26.15 -12.54 -24.93
C THR A 248 26.10 -13.42 -26.17
N SER A 249 25.96 -14.74 -26.02
CA SER A 249 25.91 -15.69 -27.13
C SER A 249 24.56 -15.74 -27.87
N ASP A 250 23.49 -15.26 -27.24
CA ASP A 250 22.12 -15.28 -27.80
C ASP A 250 21.77 -14.08 -28.69
N GLY A 251 22.49 -12.96 -28.57
CA GLY A 251 22.18 -11.70 -29.27
C GLY A 251 20.96 -10.94 -28.74
N GLU A 252 20.22 -11.49 -27.76
CA GLU A 252 19.05 -10.86 -27.15
C GLU A 252 19.42 -9.96 -25.95
N ALA A 253 20.60 -10.14 -25.37
CA ALA A 253 21.07 -9.42 -24.20
C ALA A 253 20.90 -7.88 -24.30
N GLU A 254 21.12 -7.32 -25.50
CA GLU A 254 20.92 -5.89 -25.79
C GLU A 254 19.45 -5.48 -25.60
N ASN A 255 18.51 -6.31 -26.07
CA ASN A 255 17.07 -6.07 -25.95
C ASN A 255 16.58 -6.27 -24.51
N ARG A 256 17.15 -7.21 -23.76
CA ARG A 256 16.83 -7.39 -22.33
C ARG A 256 17.27 -6.19 -21.49
N ILE A 257 18.43 -5.60 -21.79
CA ILE A 257 18.89 -4.35 -21.14
C ILE A 257 17.98 -3.18 -21.53
N ARG A 258 17.61 -3.03 -22.81
CA ARG A 258 16.64 -2.01 -23.26
C ARG A 258 15.30 -2.13 -22.54
N ALA A 259 14.72 -3.33 -22.52
CA ALA A 259 13.47 -3.60 -21.82
C ALA A 259 13.58 -3.26 -20.32
N SER A 260 14.74 -3.53 -19.69
CA SER A 260 14.98 -3.19 -18.28
C SER A 260 15.08 -1.68 -18.04
N TYR A 261 15.69 -0.91 -18.95
CA TYR A 261 15.67 0.55 -18.91
C TYR A 261 14.26 1.12 -19.12
N GLU A 262 13.51 0.62 -20.10
CA GLU A 262 12.13 1.03 -20.36
C GLU A 262 11.22 0.75 -19.15
N HIS A 263 11.32 -0.45 -18.61
CA HIS A 263 10.64 -0.87 -17.38
C HIS A 263 10.98 0.09 -16.22
N ALA A 264 12.25 0.43 -16.03
CA ALA A 264 12.68 1.37 -15.00
C ALA A 264 12.12 2.78 -15.20
N VAL A 265 12.15 3.35 -16.42
CA VAL A 265 11.62 4.72 -16.63
C VAL A 265 10.09 4.79 -16.55
N LEU A 266 9.38 3.70 -16.88
CA LEU A 266 7.94 3.60 -16.63
C LEU A 266 7.60 3.37 -15.14
N ALA A 267 8.52 2.82 -14.34
CA ALA A 267 8.35 2.62 -12.91
C ALA A 267 8.66 3.87 -12.06
N CYS A 268 9.78 4.55 -12.37
CA CYS A 268 10.34 5.60 -11.53
C CYS A 268 10.92 6.80 -12.30
N GLY A 269 10.84 6.81 -13.63
CA GLY A 269 11.33 7.90 -14.48
C GLY A 269 10.58 9.22 -14.32
N THR A 270 9.43 9.22 -13.64
CA THR A 270 8.67 10.42 -13.25
C THR A 270 9.04 10.97 -11.86
N ASP A 271 9.96 10.33 -11.12
CA ASP A 271 10.54 10.93 -9.91
C ASP A 271 11.37 12.16 -10.30
N PHE A 272 11.21 13.25 -9.56
CA PHE A 272 11.97 14.48 -9.75
C PHE A 272 13.49 14.29 -9.63
N ARG A 273 13.96 13.21 -8.98
CA ARG A 273 15.38 12.87 -8.82
C ARG A 273 15.80 11.65 -9.65
N SER A 274 15.02 11.30 -10.68
CA SER A 274 15.30 10.20 -11.61
C SER A 274 16.43 10.48 -12.61
N ASP A 275 17.04 11.67 -12.60
CA ASP A 275 18.03 12.14 -13.58
C ASP A 275 19.12 11.11 -13.89
N ARG A 276 19.64 10.42 -12.87
CA ARG A 276 20.70 9.39 -13.02
C ARG A 276 20.26 8.15 -13.80
N LEU A 277 18.97 7.79 -13.79
CA LEU A 277 18.43 6.70 -14.60
C LEU A 277 18.40 7.08 -16.08
N TRP A 278 17.86 8.26 -16.37
CA TRP A 278 17.77 8.78 -17.72
C TRP A 278 19.15 9.03 -18.33
N GLU A 279 20.10 9.60 -17.57
CA GLU A 279 21.49 9.74 -18.01
C GLU A 279 22.15 8.39 -18.32
N ALA A 280 21.90 7.36 -17.50
CA ALA A 280 22.42 6.02 -17.75
C ALA A 280 21.79 5.37 -18.99
N PHE A 281 20.50 5.60 -19.26
CA PHE A 281 19.81 5.10 -20.45
C PHE A 281 20.30 5.80 -21.73
N ILE A 282 20.40 7.13 -21.71
CA ILE A 282 20.94 7.96 -22.79
C ILE A 282 22.37 7.54 -23.12
N ALA A 283 23.22 7.39 -22.10
CA ALA A 283 24.60 6.94 -22.28
C ALA A 283 24.65 5.54 -22.90
N TRP A 284 23.80 4.62 -22.46
CA TRP A 284 23.77 3.26 -22.98
C TRP A 284 23.27 3.14 -24.43
N GLU A 285 22.20 3.85 -24.82
CA GLU A 285 21.77 3.91 -26.23
C GLU A 285 22.81 4.60 -27.13
N THR A 286 23.56 5.57 -26.57
CA THR A 286 24.72 6.18 -27.24
C THR A 286 25.87 5.19 -27.41
N GLU A 287 26.15 4.34 -26.40
CA GLU A 287 27.10 3.22 -26.49
C GLU A 287 26.67 2.20 -27.57
N GLN A 288 25.36 2.00 -27.79
CA GLN A 288 24.85 1.14 -28.88
C GLN A 288 24.84 1.83 -30.25
N GLY A 289 25.17 3.13 -30.33
CA GLY A 289 25.13 3.93 -31.56
C GLY A 289 23.71 4.21 -32.10
N LYS A 290 22.66 3.93 -31.33
CA LYS A 290 21.25 4.03 -31.77
C LYS A 290 20.71 5.43 -31.55
N LEU A 291 21.23 6.39 -32.33
CA LEU A 291 20.99 7.83 -32.17
C LEU A 291 19.51 8.23 -32.23
N ALA A 292 18.65 7.51 -32.96
CA ALA A 292 17.20 7.73 -32.95
C ALA A 292 16.55 7.37 -31.60
N ASN A 293 16.98 6.28 -30.94
CA ASN A 293 16.56 5.94 -29.59
C ASN A 293 16.99 7.03 -28.60
N VAL A 294 18.22 7.54 -28.74
CA VAL A 294 18.73 8.65 -27.91
C VAL A 294 17.82 9.89 -28.01
N THR A 295 17.38 10.27 -29.21
CA THR A 295 16.41 11.35 -29.39
C THR A 295 15.06 11.05 -28.75
N ALA A 296 14.52 9.84 -28.94
CA ALA A 296 13.23 9.45 -28.35
C ALA A 296 13.27 9.42 -26.81
N VAL A 297 14.41 9.06 -26.21
CA VAL A 297 14.62 9.15 -24.75
C VAL A 297 14.73 10.61 -24.31
N TYR A 298 15.40 11.49 -25.08
CA TYR A 298 15.40 12.94 -24.81
C TYR A 298 14.01 13.57 -24.88
N ASP A 299 13.24 13.31 -25.93
CA ASP A 299 11.89 13.89 -26.09
C ASP A 299 10.96 13.49 -24.93
N ARG A 300 11.17 12.32 -24.33
CA ARG A 300 10.47 11.89 -23.10
C ARG A 300 10.92 12.69 -21.86
N ILE A 301 12.20 12.73 -21.53
CA ILE A 301 12.66 13.45 -20.32
C ILE A 301 12.45 14.97 -20.43
N LEU A 302 12.53 15.56 -21.62
CA LEU A 302 12.27 16.99 -21.80
C LEU A 302 10.83 17.40 -21.45
N CYS A 303 9.89 16.45 -21.41
CA CYS A 303 8.52 16.64 -20.93
C CYS A 303 8.33 16.39 -19.42
N ILE A 304 9.33 15.87 -18.70
CA ILE A 304 9.22 15.42 -17.30
C ILE A 304 9.93 16.40 -16.35
N PRO A 305 9.26 16.89 -15.29
CA PRO A 305 9.91 17.72 -14.27
C PRO A 305 10.96 16.93 -13.47
N THR A 306 12.25 17.25 -13.67
CA THR A 306 13.38 16.68 -12.90
C THR A 306 14.30 17.76 -12.33
N GLN A 307 15.19 17.39 -11.42
CA GLN A 307 16.11 18.30 -10.76
C GLN A 307 17.14 18.90 -11.72
N LEU A 308 17.57 18.15 -12.75
CA LEU A 308 18.61 18.55 -13.70
C LEU A 308 18.06 18.78 -15.13
N TYR A 309 16.76 19.07 -15.27
CA TYR A 309 16.06 19.35 -16.55
C TYR A 309 16.87 20.24 -17.53
N SER A 310 17.51 21.30 -17.03
CA SER A 310 18.35 22.23 -17.80
C SER A 310 19.66 21.62 -18.30
N GLN A 311 20.23 20.65 -17.59
CA GLN A 311 21.41 19.90 -18.04
C GLN A 311 21.04 18.89 -19.13
N HIS A 312 19.90 18.20 -19.00
CA HIS A 312 19.41 17.28 -20.03
C HIS A 312 19.16 18.00 -21.35
N PHE A 313 18.56 19.20 -21.29
CA PHE A 313 18.34 20.02 -22.46
C PHE A 313 19.62 20.61 -23.07
N GLN A 314 20.63 20.92 -22.26
CA GLN A 314 21.96 21.29 -22.79
C GLN A 314 22.63 20.10 -23.50
N LYS A 315 22.58 18.89 -22.92
CA LYS A 315 23.09 17.66 -23.55
C LYS A 315 22.33 17.30 -24.84
N PHE A 316 21.02 17.54 -24.88
CA PHE A 316 20.20 17.40 -26.10
C PHE A 316 20.69 18.34 -27.22
N LYS A 317 20.98 19.60 -26.91
CA LYS A 317 21.56 20.55 -27.89
C LYS A 317 22.91 20.07 -28.40
N GLU A 318 23.75 19.52 -27.53
CA GLU A 318 25.05 18.93 -27.90
C GLU A 318 24.91 17.67 -28.79
N HIS A 319 23.93 16.80 -28.50
CA HIS A 319 23.57 15.64 -29.34
C HIS A 319 23.13 16.08 -30.75
N VAL A 320 22.21 17.04 -30.85
CA VAL A 320 21.71 17.56 -32.13
C VAL A 320 22.81 18.27 -32.94
N GLN A 321 23.66 19.05 -32.29
CA GLN A 321 24.79 19.75 -32.94
C GLN A 321 25.91 18.81 -33.38
N SER A 322 26.13 17.70 -32.68
CA SER A 322 27.19 16.73 -33.01
C SER A 322 26.78 15.75 -34.11
N ASN A 323 25.49 15.37 -34.17
CA ASN A 323 25.00 14.32 -35.07
C ASN A 323 24.32 14.88 -36.34
N ASN A 324 24.11 14.01 -37.33
CA ASN A 324 23.35 14.34 -38.55
C ASN A 324 21.85 14.02 -38.32
N PRO A 325 20.92 14.95 -38.60
CA PRO A 325 19.46 14.73 -38.46
C PRO A 325 18.95 13.42 -39.05
N LYS A 326 19.53 12.94 -40.17
CA LYS A 326 19.15 11.66 -40.81
C LYS A 326 19.38 10.39 -39.97
N HIS A 327 20.15 10.48 -38.88
CA HIS A 327 20.44 9.33 -38.01
C HIS A 327 19.71 9.39 -36.67
N PHE A 328 19.10 10.54 -36.34
CA PHE A 328 18.51 10.77 -35.02
C PHE A 328 17.03 11.19 -35.06
N LEU A 329 16.48 11.56 -36.22
CA LEU A 329 15.05 11.77 -36.46
C LEU A 329 14.42 10.51 -37.10
N SER A 330 13.10 10.39 -37.07
CA SER A 330 12.37 9.44 -37.92
C SER A 330 12.37 9.92 -39.39
N GLU A 331 12.14 9.01 -40.35
CA GLU A 331 12.02 9.40 -41.76
C GLU A 331 10.84 10.36 -41.99
N GLU A 332 9.74 10.15 -41.27
CA GLU A 332 8.54 11.01 -41.31
C GLU A 332 8.83 12.43 -40.81
N GLU A 333 9.46 12.56 -39.64
CA GLU A 333 9.83 13.86 -39.06
C GLU A 333 10.90 14.56 -39.91
N PHE A 334 11.88 13.81 -40.42
CA PHE A 334 12.90 14.36 -41.33
C PHE A 334 12.27 14.93 -42.60
N VAL A 335 11.34 14.20 -43.24
CA VAL A 335 10.63 14.68 -44.44
C VAL A 335 9.71 15.86 -44.11
N GLN A 336 8.99 15.83 -42.99
CA GLN A 336 8.15 16.96 -42.56
C GLN A 336 8.98 18.23 -42.36
N LEU A 337 10.07 18.17 -41.60
CA LEU A 337 10.94 19.32 -41.34
C LEU A 337 11.58 19.85 -42.64
N ARG A 338 11.95 18.97 -43.58
CA ARG A 338 12.41 19.36 -44.92
C ARG A 338 11.32 20.12 -45.70
N VAL A 339 10.06 19.69 -45.63
CA VAL A 339 8.92 20.37 -46.28
C VAL A 339 8.56 21.69 -45.59
N GLU A 340 8.64 21.78 -44.27
CA GLU A 340 8.45 23.03 -43.53
C GLU A 340 9.54 24.07 -43.90
N LEU A 341 10.81 23.66 -43.92
CA LEU A 341 11.92 24.49 -44.37
C LEU A 341 11.79 24.86 -45.86
N ALA A 342 11.28 23.97 -46.71
CA ALA A 342 11.00 24.27 -48.11
C ALA A 342 9.96 25.40 -48.25
N ASN A 343 8.87 25.34 -47.47
CA ASN A 343 7.81 26.33 -47.51
C ASN A 343 8.20 27.65 -46.84
N ALA A 344 8.97 27.63 -45.75
CA ALA A 344 9.50 28.82 -45.10
C ALA A 344 10.50 29.60 -45.98
N ASN A 345 11.23 28.91 -46.86
CA ASN A 345 12.17 29.52 -47.80
C ASN A 345 11.55 29.94 -49.15
N LYS A 346 10.25 29.73 -49.38
CA LYS A 346 9.57 30.26 -50.57
C LYS A 346 9.45 31.79 -50.45
N PRO A 347 10.04 32.59 -51.35
CA PRO A 347 9.84 34.04 -51.33
C PRO A 347 8.37 34.37 -51.61
N SER A 348 7.85 35.43 -50.99
CA SER A 348 6.45 35.85 -51.09
C SER A 348 6.07 36.54 -52.43
N GLY A 349 6.64 36.08 -53.54
CA GLY A 349 6.39 36.57 -54.89
C GLY A 349 6.79 35.54 -55.94
N ASP A 350 5.99 35.44 -57.00
CA ASP A 350 6.15 34.47 -58.10
C ASP A 350 7.42 34.71 -58.96
N ASP A 351 7.63 33.79 -59.92
CA ASP A 351 8.65 33.83 -60.98
C ASP A 351 10.12 33.61 -60.55
N ALA A 352 10.33 32.63 -59.66
CA ALA A 352 11.55 31.83 -59.66
C ALA A 352 11.18 30.33 -59.78
N PRO A 353 11.84 29.54 -60.66
CA PRO A 353 11.71 28.09 -60.62
C PRO A 353 12.38 27.60 -59.33
N GLY A 354 11.57 27.25 -58.33
CA GLY A 354 12.07 26.68 -57.10
C GLY A 354 12.83 25.39 -57.39
N GLU A 355 14.03 25.25 -56.84
CA GLU A 355 14.67 23.94 -56.77
C GLU A 355 13.81 23.08 -55.85
N GLU A 356 13.07 22.14 -56.45
CA GLU A 356 12.30 21.15 -55.69
C GLU A 356 13.27 20.31 -54.87
N LEU A 357 13.28 20.55 -53.55
CA LEU A 357 14.05 19.76 -52.60
C LEU A 357 13.61 18.28 -52.73
N PRO A 358 14.54 17.31 -52.82
CA PRO A 358 14.20 15.92 -53.14
C PRO A 358 13.12 15.35 -52.22
N PRO A 359 11.98 14.86 -52.77
CA PRO A 359 10.89 14.33 -51.97
C PRO A 359 11.30 12.99 -51.35
N GLY A 360 11.63 13.00 -50.06
CA GLY A 360 12.08 11.84 -49.29
C GLY A 360 13.35 12.13 -48.49
N THR A 361 14.10 11.09 -48.15
CA THR A 361 15.31 11.14 -47.31
C THR A 361 16.61 11.32 -48.09
N GLU A 362 16.56 11.55 -49.42
CA GLU A 362 17.74 11.70 -50.27
C GLU A 362 18.65 12.88 -49.87
N ASP A 363 19.90 12.83 -50.31
CA ASP A 363 20.88 13.90 -50.07
C ASP A 363 20.80 15.00 -51.15
N LEU A 364 20.98 16.25 -50.75
CA LEU A 364 21.14 17.33 -51.73
C LEU A 364 22.43 17.11 -52.56
N PRO A 365 22.37 17.24 -53.90
CA PRO A 365 23.53 17.05 -54.78
C PRO A 365 24.65 18.07 -54.54
N ASP A 366 24.28 19.30 -54.15
CA ASP A 366 25.22 20.36 -53.79
C ASP A 366 25.66 20.22 -52.32
N PRO A 367 26.97 19.97 -52.04
CA PRO A 367 27.47 19.84 -50.68
C PRO A 367 27.27 21.09 -49.81
N ALA A 368 27.29 22.29 -50.39
CA ALA A 368 27.10 23.52 -49.64
C ALA A 368 25.63 23.66 -49.19
N LYS A 369 24.67 23.40 -50.09
CA LYS A 369 23.24 23.41 -49.74
C LYS A 369 22.90 22.31 -48.74
N ARG A 370 23.54 21.14 -48.83
CA ARG A 370 23.40 20.04 -47.85
C ARG A 370 23.83 20.46 -46.43
N VAL A 371 24.96 21.17 -46.29
CA VAL A 371 25.40 21.69 -44.99
C VAL A 371 24.42 22.72 -44.44
N THR A 372 23.92 23.64 -45.28
CA THR A 372 22.90 24.62 -44.88
C THR A 372 21.57 23.96 -44.48
N GLU A 373 21.14 22.92 -45.21
CA GLU A 373 19.95 22.13 -44.84
C GLU A 373 20.12 21.46 -43.48
N ILE A 374 21.23 20.74 -43.26
CA ILE A 374 21.52 20.06 -41.99
C ILE A 374 21.49 21.04 -40.81
N GLU A 375 22.10 22.22 -40.96
CA GLU A 375 22.15 23.20 -39.88
C GLU A 375 20.80 23.90 -39.64
N ASN A 376 20.03 24.17 -40.71
CA ASN A 376 18.65 24.65 -40.58
C ASN A 376 17.73 23.62 -39.88
N MET A 377 17.88 22.33 -40.19
CA MET A 377 17.13 21.26 -39.54
C MET A 377 17.51 21.13 -38.06
N ARG A 378 18.81 21.19 -37.72
CA ARG A 378 19.28 21.23 -36.32
C ARG A 378 18.70 22.41 -35.55
N HIS A 379 18.73 23.60 -36.13
CA HIS A 379 18.13 24.78 -35.51
C HIS A 379 16.62 24.58 -35.29
N LYS A 380 15.89 24.06 -36.27
CA LYS A 380 14.44 23.84 -36.16
C LYS A 380 14.08 22.78 -35.11
N VAL A 381 14.83 21.68 -35.02
CA VAL A 381 14.67 20.67 -33.96
C VAL A 381 14.90 21.29 -32.57
N ILE A 382 15.97 22.07 -32.40
CA ILE A 382 16.27 22.76 -31.13
C ILE A 382 15.19 23.78 -30.78
N GLU A 383 14.67 24.54 -31.75
CA GLU A 383 13.57 25.48 -31.57
C GLU A 383 12.29 24.79 -31.10
N THR A 384 11.86 23.72 -31.76
CA THR A 384 10.66 22.95 -31.37
C THR A 384 10.78 22.36 -29.96
N ARG A 385 11.93 21.78 -29.59
CA ARG A 385 12.15 21.24 -28.24
C ARG A 385 12.40 22.34 -27.19
N GLN A 386 12.77 23.56 -27.57
CA GLN A 386 12.88 24.71 -26.66
C GLN A 386 11.50 25.12 -26.10
N GLU A 387 10.42 25.01 -26.87
CA GLU A 387 9.06 25.29 -26.37
C GLU A 387 8.62 24.28 -25.31
N VAL A 388 8.88 22.99 -25.55
CA VAL A 388 8.64 21.89 -24.59
C VAL A 388 9.46 22.11 -23.31
N PHE A 389 10.75 22.44 -23.45
CA PHE A 389 11.61 22.77 -22.31
C PHE A 389 11.08 23.96 -21.50
N ASN A 390 10.64 25.04 -22.15
CA ASN A 390 10.10 26.22 -21.47
C ASN A 390 8.83 25.89 -20.66
N HIS A 391 7.99 24.98 -21.16
CA HIS A 391 6.83 24.49 -20.42
C HIS A 391 7.24 23.66 -19.20
N ASN A 392 8.16 22.70 -19.38
CA ASN A 392 8.68 21.88 -18.28
C ASN A 392 9.40 22.73 -17.22
N GLU A 393 10.18 23.73 -17.59
CA GLU A 393 10.79 24.70 -16.67
C GLU A 393 9.76 25.38 -15.76
N HIS A 394 8.59 25.73 -16.30
CA HIS A 394 7.48 26.29 -15.51
C HIS A 394 6.89 25.25 -14.54
N GLU A 395 6.70 24.00 -14.97
CA GLU A 395 6.20 22.92 -14.11
C GLU A 395 7.18 22.48 -13.03
N VAL A 396 8.50 22.56 -13.30
CA VAL A 396 9.57 22.44 -12.30
C VAL A 396 9.53 23.60 -11.32
N SER A 397 9.42 24.84 -11.81
CA SER A 397 9.44 26.05 -10.99
C SER A 397 8.32 26.07 -9.93
N LYS A 398 7.11 25.61 -10.29
CA LYS A 398 5.98 25.43 -9.35
C LYS A 398 6.29 24.49 -8.18
N ARG A 399 7.19 23.52 -8.38
CA ARG A 399 7.38 22.36 -7.48
C ARG A 399 8.73 22.36 -6.77
N TRP A 400 9.68 23.15 -7.26
CA TRP A 400 11.05 23.22 -6.76
C TRP A 400 11.14 23.34 -5.23
N ALA A 401 10.35 24.24 -4.63
CA ALA A 401 10.37 24.47 -3.18
C ALA A 401 9.95 23.22 -2.38
N PHE A 402 8.95 22.47 -2.86
CA PHE A 402 8.52 21.23 -2.22
C PHE A 402 9.56 20.11 -2.37
N GLU A 403 10.12 19.95 -3.57
CA GLU A 403 11.16 18.94 -3.84
C GLU A 403 12.48 19.26 -3.13
N GLU A 404 12.84 20.53 -2.95
CA GLU A 404 13.99 20.95 -2.11
C GLU A 404 13.72 20.68 -0.62
N GLY A 405 12.47 20.82 -0.16
CA GLY A 405 12.06 20.49 1.21
C GLY A 405 12.18 19.01 1.59
N ILE A 406 12.18 18.09 0.62
CA ILE A 406 12.32 16.63 0.84
C ILE A 406 13.79 16.28 1.09
N LYS A 407 14.25 16.47 2.34
CA LYS A 407 15.63 16.11 2.75
C LYS A 407 15.89 14.61 2.74
N ARG A 408 14.86 13.77 2.97
CA ARG A 408 14.97 12.30 2.99
C ARG A 408 13.88 11.66 2.11
N PRO A 409 14.17 11.31 0.84
CA PRO A 409 13.20 10.70 -0.06
C PRO A 409 13.05 9.18 0.14
N TYR A 410 13.97 8.55 0.89
CA TYR A 410 14.00 7.10 1.13
C TYR A 410 13.44 6.73 2.51
N PHE A 411 12.96 5.48 2.64
CA PHE A 411 12.49 4.93 3.90
C PHE A 411 13.62 4.82 4.94
N HIS A 412 13.34 5.24 6.18
CA HIS A 412 14.19 4.97 7.34
C HIS A 412 13.34 5.06 8.62
N VAL A 413 13.52 4.11 9.55
CA VAL A 413 12.68 3.95 10.77
C VAL A 413 12.71 5.16 11.73
N LYS A 414 13.86 5.82 11.93
CA LYS A 414 13.94 7.14 12.59
C LYS A 414 12.89 8.12 12.04
N ALA A 415 12.09 8.70 12.93
CA ALA A 415 11.06 9.69 12.59
C ALA A 415 11.59 10.86 11.74
N LEU A 416 10.74 11.35 10.84
CA LEU A 416 10.94 12.60 10.10
C LEU A 416 10.70 13.83 11.00
N GLU A 417 11.34 14.94 10.63
CA GLU A 417 11.05 16.25 11.22
C GLU A 417 9.60 16.69 10.90
N LYS A 418 8.91 17.37 11.83
CA LYS A 418 7.56 17.90 11.58
C LYS A 418 7.50 18.82 10.34
N THR A 419 8.57 19.55 10.07
CA THR A 419 8.75 20.37 8.86
C THR A 419 8.68 19.57 7.57
N GLN A 420 9.29 18.37 7.52
CA GLN A 420 9.26 17.50 6.35
C GLN A 420 7.88 16.84 6.20
N LEU A 421 7.22 16.48 7.30
CA LEU A 421 5.83 15.99 7.27
C LEU A 421 4.85 17.05 6.75
N ASN A 422 5.03 18.31 7.18
CA ASN A 422 4.26 19.44 6.65
C ASN A 422 4.48 19.62 5.15
N ASN A 423 5.74 19.67 4.69
CA ASN A 423 6.10 19.77 3.28
C ASN A 423 5.46 18.66 2.42
N TRP A 424 5.44 17.42 2.91
CA TRP A 424 4.75 16.31 2.23
C TRP A 424 3.23 16.50 2.17
N ARG A 425 2.57 17.01 3.23
CA ARG A 425 1.14 17.31 3.17
C ARG A 425 0.85 18.41 2.16
N GLU A 426 1.55 19.54 2.29
CA GLU A 426 1.38 20.74 1.44
C GLU A 426 1.65 20.43 -0.04
N TYR A 427 2.65 19.60 -0.37
CA TYR A 427 2.91 19.17 -1.75
C TYR A 427 1.84 18.20 -2.29
N LEU A 428 1.34 17.28 -1.46
CA LEU A 428 0.23 16.40 -1.84
C LEU A 428 -1.06 17.21 -2.05
N ASP A 429 -1.36 18.20 -1.21
CA ASP A 429 -2.49 19.11 -1.41
C ASP A 429 -2.33 19.93 -2.71
N PHE A 430 -1.12 20.42 -3.02
CA PHE A 430 -0.84 21.11 -4.27
C PHE A 430 -1.11 20.26 -5.52
N GLU A 431 -0.60 19.01 -5.59
CA GLU A 431 -0.89 18.14 -6.75
C GLU A 431 -2.34 17.64 -6.77
N LEU A 432 -3.00 17.47 -5.61
CA LEU A 432 -4.44 17.14 -5.55
C LEU A 432 -5.32 18.25 -6.17
N GLU A 433 -4.90 19.51 -6.06
CA GLU A 433 -5.60 20.66 -6.65
C GLU A 433 -5.19 20.97 -8.11
N ASN A 434 -3.94 20.65 -8.51
CA ASN A 434 -3.34 21.17 -9.76
C ASN A 434 -2.68 20.12 -10.67
N GLY A 435 -2.56 18.86 -10.23
CA GLY A 435 -1.86 17.78 -10.94
C GLY A 435 -2.80 16.86 -11.72
N THR A 436 -2.23 15.97 -12.54
CA THR A 436 -2.98 14.88 -13.18
C THR A 436 -3.12 13.68 -12.22
N PRO A 437 -4.11 12.80 -12.39
CA PRO A 437 -4.30 11.66 -11.49
C PRO A 437 -3.08 10.73 -11.38
N GLU A 438 -2.39 10.49 -12.50
CA GLU A 438 -1.16 9.68 -12.56
C GLU A 438 -0.06 10.32 -11.73
N ARG A 439 0.06 11.66 -11.79
CA ARG A 439 1.05 12.42 -11.04
C ARG A 439 0.75 12.45 -9.54
N VAL A 440 -0.53 12.52 -9.16
CA VAL A 440 -0.98 12.40 -7.76
C VAL A 440 -0.67 11.01 -7.21
N VAL A 441 -0.99 9.94 -7.94
CA VAL A 441 -0.65 8.55 -7.60
C VAL A 441 0.86 8.37 -7.40
N VAL A 442 1.68 8.84 -8.35
CA VAL A 442 3.15 8.80 -8.23
C VAL A 442 3.63 9.57 -6.98
N LEU A 443 3.10 10.77 -6.71
CA LEU A 443 3.53 11.52 -5.52
C LEU A 443 3.12 10.82 -4.21
N PHE A 444 1.95 10.18 -4.16
CA PHE A 444 1.54 9.38 -3.00
C PHE A 444 2.47 8.20 -2.76
N GLU A 445 2.81 7.39 -3.77
CA GLU A 445 3.75 6.27 -3.59
C GLU A 445 5.16 6.75 -3.20
N ARG A 446 5.66 7.85 -3.78
CA ARG A 446 6.92 8.51 -3.33
C ARG A 446 6.84 8.94 -1.86
N CYS A 447 5.74 9.59 -1.47
CA CYS A 447 5.51 10.01 -0.09
C CYS A 447 5.48 8.81 0.86
N LEU A 448 4.79 7.73 0.49
CA LEU A 448 4.67 6.54 1.32
C LEU A 448 6.00 5.78 1.47
N ILE A 449 6.94 5.86 0.52
CA ILE A 449 8.31 5.35 0.73
C ILE A 449 9.00 6.12 1.87
N ALA A 450 9.00 7.46 1.85
CA ALA A 450 9.62 8.25 2.92
C ALA A 450 8.85 8.19 4.26
N CYS A 451 7.53 8.04 4.19
CA CYS A 451 6.58 8.23 5.29
C CYS A 451 5.78 6.96 5.68
N ALA A 452 6.23 5.75 5.33
CA ALA A 452 5.47 4.51 5.58
C ALA A 452 4.99 4.30 7.03
N LEU A 453 5.71 4.85 8.03
CA LEU A 453 5.34 4.75 9.45
C LEU A 453 4.28 5.78 9.92
N TYR A 454 3.70 6.55 9.01
CA TYR A 454 2.75 7.63 9.29
C TYR A 454 1.37 7.33 8.69
N GLU A 455 0.46 6.83 9.53
CA GLU A 455 -0.90 6.41 9.13
C GLU A 455 -1.72 7.50 8.42
N GLU A 456 -1.44 8.78 8.69
CA GLU A 456 -2.11 9.92 8.05
C GLU A 456 -2.00 9.94 6.51
N PHE A 457 -0.85 9.53 5.95
CA PHE A 457 -0.64 9.56 4.49
C PHE A 457 -1.31 8.36 3.80
N TRP A 458 -1.26 7.17 4.41
CA TRP A 458 -2.00 6.00 3.93
C TRP A 458 -3.51 6.27 3.90
N ILE A 459 -4.04 6.88 4.97
CA ILE A 459 -5.44 7.26 5.06
C ILE A 459 -5.78 8.35 4.02
N LYS A 460 -4.92 9.35 3.81
CA LYS A 460 -5.13 10.39 2.78
C LYS A 460 -5.13 9.81 1.36
N TYR A 461 -4.26 8.83 1.08
CA TYR A 461 -4.19 8.16 -0.23
C TYR A 461 -5.38 7.24 -0.48
N ALA A 462 -5.78 6.43 0.52
CA ALA A 462 -6.99 5.62 0.45
C ALA A 462 -8.22 6.48 0.12
N LYS A 463 -8.39 7.62 0.81
CA LYS A 463 -9.48 8.58 0.53
C LYS A 463 -9.42 9.20 -0.86
N TYR A 464 -8.24 9.38 -1.44
CA TYR A 464 -8.11 9.81 -2.83
C TYR A 464 -8.57 8.71 -3.79
N LEU A 465 -8.21 7.44 -3.54
CA LEU A 465 -8.59 6.30 -4.38
C LEU A 465 -10.06 5.88 -4.25
N GLU A 466 -10.77 6.29 -3.19
CA GLU A 466 -12.21 6.01 -2.98
C GLU A 466 -13.10 6.40 -4.19
N SER A 467 -12.71 7.41 -4.98
CA SER A 467 -13.42 7.81 -6.21
C SER A 467 -12.93 7.17 -7.52
N TYR A 468 -11.87 6.34 -7.49
CA TYR A 468 -11.25 5.77 -8.70
C TYR A 468 -11.26 4.23 -8.73
N SER A 469 -10.95 3.56 -7.61
CA SER A 469 -10.92 2.09 -7.58
C SER A 469 -11.11 1.55 -6.16
N VAL A 470 -12.14 0.73 -5.98
CA VAL A 470 -12.40 -0.01 -4.73
C VAL A 470 -11.26 -0.97 -4.41
N GLU A 471 -10.71 -1.68 -5.41
CA GLU A 471 -9.53 -2.51 -5.19
C GLU A 471 -8.30 -1.65 -4.88
N GLY A 472 -8.19 -0.46 -5.50
CA GLY A 472 -7.23 0.60 -5.16
C GLY A 472 -7.14 0.83 -3.66
N VAL A 473 -8.29 1.15 -3.04
CA VAL A 473 -8.42 1.38 -1.60
C VAL A 473 -8.06 0.12 -0.79
N ARG A 474 -8.54 -1.06 -1.20
CA ARG A 474 -8.25 -2.34 -0.54
C ARG A 474 -6.76 -2.65 -0.50
N HIS A 475 -6.07 -2.53 -1.63
CA HIS A 475 -4.63 -2.76 -1.72
C HIS A 475 -3.85 -1.81 -0.82
N ILE A 476 -4.18 -0.51 -0.82
CA ILE A 476 -3.50 0.49 0.01
C ILE A 476 -3.75 0.26 1.50
N PHE A 477 -4.97 -0.09 1.93
CA PHE A 477 -5.21 -0.46 3.32
C PHE A 477 -4.48 -1.75 3.72
N LYS A 478 -4.48 -2.79 2.87
CA LYS A 478 -3.78 -4.05 3.14
C LYS A 478 -2.27 -3.82 3.26
N LYS A 479 -1.67 -3.11 2.31
CA LYS A 479 -0.25 -2.69 2.30
C LYS A 479 0.11 -1.86 3.53
N ALA A 480 -0.74 -0.93 3.95
CA ALA A 480 -0.57 -0.17 5.19
C ALA A 480 -0.58 -1.09 6.43
N CYS A 481 -1.63 -1.90 6.57
CA CYS A 481 -1.93 -2.66 7.78
C CYS A 481 -1.02 -3.88 7.96
N THR A 482 -0.87 -4.74 6.94
CA THR A 482 -0.18 -6.03 7.09
C THR A 482 1.34 -5.96 7.03
N ILE A 483 1.91 -4.83 6.56
CA ILE A 483 3.36 -4.64 6.41
C ILE A 483 3.86 -3.53 7.34
N HIS A 484 3.41 -2.29 7.12
CA HIS A 484 4.08 -1.11 7.67
C HIS A 484 3.55 -0.65 9.04
N LEU A 485 2.28 -0.93 9.34
CA LEU A 485 1.56 -0.36 10.50
C LEU A 485 0.74 -1.41 11.32
N PRO A 486 1.19 -2.68 11.52
CA PRO A 486 0.36 -3.75 12.09
C PRO A 486 -0.18 -3.47 13.50
N LYS A 487 0.48 -2.60 14.28
CA LYS A 487 0.03 -2.20 15.63
C LYS A 487 -0.70 -0.84 15.66
N LYS A 488 -1.14 -0.30 14.52
CA LYS A 488 -1.85 0.99 14.43
C LYS A 488 -3.37 0.81 14.31
N PRO A 489 -4.16 1.11 15.36
CA PRO A 489 -5.59 0.86 15.34
C PRO A 489 -6.38 1.71 14.34
N THR A 490 -6.02 2.98 14.14
CA THR A 490 -6.83 3.92 13.34
C THR A 490 -6.99 3.44 11.89
N VAL A 491 -5.89 3.01 11.26
CA VAL A 491 -5.92 2.52 9.87
C VAL A 491 -6.64 1.16 9.75
N HIS A 492 -6.50 0.26 10.72
CA HIS A 492 -7.25 -1.01 10.75
C HIS A 492 -8.76 -0.80 10.97
N LEU A 493 -9.15 0.12 11.85
CA LEU A 493 -10.55 0.47 12.12
C LEU A 493 -11.24 1.18 10.94
N LEU A 494 -10.46 1.82 10.06
CA LEU A 494 -10.90 2.38 8.78
C LEU A 494 -10.97 1.29 7.70
N TRP A 495 -9.96 0.44 7.56
CA TRP A 495 -9.97 -0.69 6.61
C TRP A 495 -11.16 -1.62 6.84
N ALA A 496 -11.39 -2.07 8.08
CA ALA A 496 -12.54 -2.92 8.39
C ALA A 496 -13.89 -2.25 8.10
N ALA A 497 -13.99 -0.93 8.29
CA ALA A 497 -15.20 -0.17 7.98
C ALA A 497 -15.39 0.05 6.47
N PHE A 498 -14.30 0.15 5.71
CA PHE A 498 -14.32 0.14 4.25
C PHE A 498 -14.78 -1.23 3.73
N GLU A 499 -14.22 -2.35 4.22
CA GLU A 499 -14.66 -3.69 3.80
C GLU A 499 -16.12 -3.95 4.14
N GLU A 500 -16.57 -3.52 5.33
CA GLU A 500 -17.99 -3.53 5.71
C GLU A 500 -18.86 -2.73 4.73
N GLN A 501 -18.43 -1.54 4.31
CA GLN A 501 -19.12 -0.70 3.32
C GLN A 501 -19.16 -1.37 1.93
N GLN A 502 -18.15 -2.16 1.55
CA GLN A 502 -18.16 -2.96 0.32
C GLN A 502 -18.94 -4.29 0.45
N GLY A 503 -19.49 -4.61 1.64
CA GLY A 503 -20.20 -5.86 1.92
C GLY A 503 -19.31 -7.05 2.32
N ASN A 504 -17.99 -6.87 2.40
CA ASN A 504 -17.01 -7.87 2.82
C ASN A 504 -16.96 -8.01 4.36
N VAL A 505 -18.11 -8.31 4.97
CA VAL A 505 -18.29 -8.39 6.43
C VAL A 505 -17.32 -9.37 7.09
N GLU A 506 -17.00 -10.48 6.43
CA GLU A 506 -16.09 -11.50 6.98
C GLU A 506 -14.63 -11.05 7.02
N GLU A 507 -14.18 -10.28 6.03
CA GLU A 507 -12.86 -9.64 6.05
C GLU A 507 -12.81 -8.60 7.18
N ALA A 508 -13.88 -7.79 7.33
CA ALA A 508 -14.01 -6.83 8.42
C ALA A 508 -13.94 -7.49 9.82
N ARG A 509 -14.50 -8.71 9.99
CA ARG A 509 -14.32 -9.51 11.21
C ARG A 509 -12.87 -9.90 11.44
N GLN A 510 -12.21 -10.43 10.42
CA GLN A 510 -10.84 -10.92 10.50
C GLN A 510 -9.86 -9.78 10.81
N ILE A 511 -9.97 -8.63 10.14
CA ILE A 511 -9.17 -7.42 10.41
C ILE A 511 -9.32 -6.98 11.87
N LEU A 512 -10.57 -6.86 12.36
CA LEU A 512 -10.80 -6.40 13.74
C LEU A 512 -10.39 -7.43 14.80
N LYS A 513 -10.51 -8.73 14.51
CA LYS A 513 -10.02 -9.80 15.40
C LYS A 513 -8.50 -9.77 15.48
N ALA A 514 -7.79 -9.73 14.35
CA ALA A 514 -6.33 -9.65 14.32
C ALA A 514 -5.81 -8.38 15.02
N MET A 515 -6.51 -7.24 14.87
CA MET A 515 -6.20 -6.00 15.58
C MET A 515 -6.41 -6.11 17.10
N GLU A 516 -7.39 -6.88 17.56
CA GLU A 516 -7.61 -7.16 19.00
C GLU A 516 -6.55 -8.11 19.56
N GLU A 517 -6.11 -9.10 18.79
CA GLU A 517 -5.01 -10.00 19.15
C GLU A 517 -3.65 -9.26 19.18
N ALA A 518 -3.43 -8.31 18.25
CA ALA A 518 -2.22 -7.49 18.19
C ALA A 518 -2.15 -6.37 19.25
N VAL A 519 -3.29 -5.80 19.67
CA VAL A 519 -3.38 -4.79 20.74
C VAL A 519 -4.58 -5.08 21.67
N PRO A 520 -4.45 -6.05 22.61
CA PRO A 520 -5.55 -6.51 23.47
C PRO A 520 -6.13 -5.45 24.40
N ASP A 521 -5.33 -4.44 24.77
CA ASP A 521 -5.68 -3.44 25.79
C ASP A 521 -6.57 -2.30 25.24
N LEU A 522 -6.94 -2.36 23.96
CA LEU A 522 -7.72 -1.31 23.31
C LEU A 522 -9.19 -1.68 23.16
N ALA A 523 -9.98 -1.40 24.21
CA ALA A 523 -11.42 -1.60 24.26
C ALA A 523 -12.20 -1.07 23.03
N LEU A 524 -11.68 -0.04 22.34
CA LEU A 524 -12.27 0.50 21.11
C LEU A 524 -12.39 -0.56 19.99
N VAL A 525 -11.44 -1.50 19.87
CA VAL A 525 -11.46 -2.55 18.85
C VAL A 525 -12.59 -3.55 19.14
N ARG A 526 -12.68 -4.03 20.39
CA ARG A 526 -13.75 -4.93 20.84
C ARG A 526 -15.14 -4.28 20.68
N LEU A 527 -15.28 -2.99 21.00
CA LEU A 527 -16.51 -2.22 20.74
C LEU A 527 -16.87 -2.12 19.25
N ARG A 528 -15.86 -2.06 18.36
CA ARG A 528 -16.07 -2.04 16.90
C ARG A 528 -16.60 -3.38 16.42
N ARG A 529 -16.02 -4.51 16.88
CA ARG A 529 -16.51 -5.88 16.58
C ARG A 529 -17.94 -6.10 17.06
N VAL A 530 -18.22 -5.82 18.33
CA VAL A 530 -19.57 -5.88 18.91
C VAL A 530 -20.56 -5.04 18.10
N SER A 531 -20.14 -3.88 17.61
CA SER A 531 -21.00 -3.02 16.80
C SER A 531 -21.17 -3.49 15.35
N LEU A 532 -20.18 -4.18 14.77
CA LEU A 532 -20.27 -4.86 13.47
C LEU A 532 -21.30 -6.00 13.55
N GLU A 533 -21.13 -6.94 14.46
CA GLU A 533 -22.05 -8.06 14.64
C GLU A 533 -23.49 -7.60 14.89
N ARG A 534 -23.67 -6.56 15.72
CA ARG A 534 -24.98 -5.94 15.97
C ARG A 534 -25.63 -5.34 14.71
N ARG A 535 -24.85 -4.77 13.77
CA ARG A 535 -25.38 -4.25 12.49
C ARG A 535 -25.78 -5.36 11.52
N HIS A 536 -25.12 -6.52 11.59
CA HIS A 536 -25.44 -7.70 10.76
C HIS A 536 -26.39 -8.70 11.43
N GLY A 537 -26.93 -8.39 12.61
CA GLY A 537 -27.94 -9.21 13.30
C GLY A 537 -27.40 -10.34 14.17
N ASN A 538 -26.07 -10.49 14.28
CA ASN A 538 -25.39 -11.51 15.08
C ASN A 538 -25.38 -11.13 16.59
N MET A 539 -26.57 -11.03 17.18
CA MET A 539 -26.76 -10.56 18.56
C MET A 539 -26.10 -11.48 19.60
N ASP A 540 -26.05 -12.80 19.34
CA ASP A 540 -25.43 -13.78 20.23
C ASP A 540 -23.90 -13.63 20.29
N GLU A 541 -23.23 -13.41 19.15
CA GLU A 541 -21.79 -13.14 19.08
C GLU A 541 -21.45 -11.77 19.69
N ALA A 542 -22.28 -10.75 19.44
CA ALA A 542 -22.15 -9.45 20.10
C ALA A 542 -22.28 -9.55 21.63
N GLU A 543 -23.14 -10.45 22.14
CA GLU A 543 -23.21 -10.78 23.56
C GLU A 543 -21.96 -11.54 24.04
N ALA A 544 -21.50 -12.54 23.29
CA ALA A 544 -20.31 -13.34 23.64
C ALA A 544 -19.05 -12.49 23.77
N LEU A 545 -18.79 -11.60 22.80
CA LEU A 545 -17.64 -10.68 22.81
C LEU A 545 -17.65 -9.71 24.00
N LEU A 546 -18.84 -9.26 24.44
CA LEU A 546 -18.96 -8.43 25.64
C LEU A 546 -18.82 -9.24 26.92
N ARG A 547 -19.30 -10.50 26.96
CA ARG A 547 -19.08 -11.41 28.09
C ARG A 547 -17.60 -11.73 28.28
N ASP A 548 -16.89 -12.02 27.20
CA ASP A 548 -15.45 -12.23 27.21
C ASP A 548 -14.71 -11.00 27.76
N GLY A 549 -15.08 -9.79 27.31
CA GLY A 549 -14.55 -8.54 27.85
C GLY A 549 -14.80 -8.36 29.35
N ILE A 550 -15.95 -8.81 29.88
CA ILE A 550 -16.24 -8.76 31.33
C ILE A 550 -15.33 -9.74 32.11
N THR A 551 -15.07 -10.94 31.57
CA THR A 551 -14.25 -11.98 32.24
C THR A 551 -12.76 -11.75 32.12
N ASN A 552 -12.30 -11.19 31.00
CA ASN A 552 -10.88 -11.03 30.65
C ASN A 552 -10.37 -9.58 30.82
N GLY A 553 -11.24 -8.64 31.21
CA GLY A 553 -10.87 -7.25 31.48
C GLY A 553 -9.81 -7.15 32.58
N LYS A 554 -8.77 -6.33 32.36
CA LYS A 554 -7.59 -6.27 33.25
C LYS A 554 -7.88 -5.58 34.58
N ASN A 555 -8.80 -4.61 34.56
CA ASN A 555 -9.17 -3.78 35.70
C ASN A 555 -10.68 -3.88 35.95
N SER A 556 -11.13 -3.80 37.20
CA SER A 556 -12.58 -3.88 37.52
C SER A 556 -13.40 -2.81 36.79
N SER A 557 -12.84 -1.61 36.61
CA SER A 557 -13.45 -0.53 35.82
C SER A 557 -13.63 -0.84 34.33
N GLU A 558 -12.82 -1.74 33.76
CA GLU A 558 -12.94 -2.22 32.38
C GLU A 558 -14.06 -3.27 32.27
N SER A 559 -14.07 -4.27 33.16
CA SER A 559 -15.16 -5.24 33.28
C SER A 559 -16.51 -4.55 33.52
N SER A 560 -16.56 -3.54 34.39
CA SER A 560 -17.71 -2.66 34.61
C SER A 560 -18.15 -1.90 33.35
N PHE A 561 -17.20 -1.44 32.53
CA PHE A 561 -17.49 -0.75 31.28
C PHE A 561 -18.15 -1.70 30.27
N TYR A 562 -17.61 -2.90 30.05
CA TYR A 562 -18.25 -3.90 29.18
C TYR A 562 -19.60 -4.37 29.75
N ALA A 563 -19.73 -4.51 31.07
CA ALA A 563 -20.99 -4.86 31.72
C ALA A 563 -22.08 -3.83 31.45
N VAL A 564 -21.78 -2.53 31.49
CA VAL A 564 -22.71 -1.46 31.10
C VAL A 564 -23.09 -1.55 29.61
N LYS A 565 -22.15 -1.90 28.73
CA LYS A 565 -22.46 -2.08 27.29
C LYS A 565 -23.32 -3.32 27.03
N LEU A 566 -23.07 -4.43 27.73
CA LEU A 566 -23.86 -5.66 27.63
C LEU A 566 -25.27 -5.48 28.21
N ALA A 567 -25.37 -4.82 29.35
CA ALA A 567 -26.63 -4.42 29.95
C ALA A 567 -27.46 -3.58 28.96
N ARG A 568 -26.85 -2.57 28.30
CA ARG A 568 -27.53 -1.77 27.26
C ARG A 568 -27.92 -2.56 25.99
N GLN A 569 -27.39 -3.76 25.77
CA GLN A 569 -27.74 -4.63 24.63
C GLN A 569 -28.85 -5.64 24.98
N LEU A 570 -28.87 -6.16 26.21
CA LEU A 570 -29.81 -7.17 26.64
C LEU A 570 -30.91 -6.59 27.53
N VAL A 571 -32.18 -6.74 27.11
CA VAL A 571 -33.38 -6.40 27.92
C VAL A 571 -33.36 -7.07 29.32
N LYS A 572 -32.52 -8.10 29.53
CA LYS A 572 -32.13 -8.66 30.84
C LYS A 572 -31.10 -7.76 31.59
N VAL A 573 -31.28 -6.44 31.51
CA VAL A 573 -30.31 -5.40 31.91
C VAL A 573 -29.90 -5.54 33.38
N GLN A 574 -30.90 -5.74 34.26
CA GLN A 574 -30.79 -5.65 35.72
C GLN A 574 -29.76 -6.61 36.33
N LYS A 575 -29.84 -7.92 36.03
CA LYS A 575 -28.99 -8.95 36.65
C LYS A 575 -27.51 -8.77 36.33
N ILE A 576 -27.19 -8.30 35.13
CA ILE A 576 -25.81 -8.10 34.67
C ILE A 576 -25.19 -6.86 35.34
N LEU A 577 -25.98 -5.81 35.58
CA LEU A 577 -25.53 -4.66 36.36
C LEU A 577 -25.34 -5.00 37.84
N LEU A 578 -26.21 -5.85 38.42
CA LEU A 578 -26.03 -6.33 39.81
C LEU A 578 -24.75 -7.18 39.95
N GLU A 579 -24.50 -8.14 39.05
CA GLU A 579 -23.27 -8.93 39.00
C GLU A 579 -21.99 -8.10 38.75
N ALA A 580 -22.13 -6.88 38.21
CA ALA A 580 -21.03 -5.93 38.06
C ALA A 580 -20.85 -5.06 39.32
N VAL A 581 -21.93 -4.61 39.96
CA VAL A 581 -21.88 -3.86 41.23
C VAL A 581 -21.24 -4.69 42.34
N GLU A 582 -21.48 -6.01 42.37
CA GLU A 582 -20.81 -6.95 43.31
C GLU A 582 -19.29 -7.09 43.06
N LYS A 583 -18.76 -6.62 41.93
CA LYS A 583 -17.33 -6.66 41.57
C LYS A 583 -16.65 -5.28 41.61
N ASP A 584 -17.44 -4.21 41.50
CA ASP A 584 -16.99 -2.83 41.45
C ASP A 584 -17.97 -1.91 42.20
N GLU A 585 -18.09 -2.14 43.51
CA GLU A 585 -18.91 -1.31 44.40
C GLU A 585 -18.57 0.19 44.31
N THR A 586 -17.35 0.53 43.83
CA THR A 586 -16.78 1.88 43.84
C THR A 586 -17.22 2.77 42.68
N ASN A 587 -17.91 2.22 41.67
CA ASN A 587 -18.10 2.88 40.38
C ASN A 587 -19.51 3.47 40.21
N PRO A 588 -19.68 4.81 40.28
CA PRO A 588 -20.99 5.43 40.22
C PRO A 588 -21.71 5.19 38.88
N LYS A 589 -20.98 4.91 37.79
CA LYS A 589 -21.59 4.66 36.47
C LYS A 589 -22.43 3.39 36.44
N LEU A 590 -22.11 2.38 37.26
CA LEU A 590 -22.92 1.16 37.37
C LEU A 590 -24.31 1.47 37.95
N TYR A 591 -24.34 2.07 39.14
CA TYR A 591 -25.59 2.46 39.81
C TYR A 591 -26.40 3.48 39.00
N LEU A 592 -25.74 4.40 38.27
CA LEU A 592 -26.44 5.32 37.37
C LEU A 592 -27.14 4.60 36.21
N ASN A 593 -26.50 3.60 35.59
CA ASN A 593 -27.13 2.82 34.51
C ASN A 593 -28.22 1.88 35.05
N LEU A 594 -28.12 1.46 36.31
CA LEU A 594 -29.17 0.68 36.96
C LEU A 594 -30.40 1.55 37.29
N LEU A 595 -30.21 2.78 37.79
CA LEU A 595 -31.32 3.74 37.93
C LEU A 595 -31.93 4.14 36.58
N GLU A 596 -31.10 4.37 35.55
CA GLU A 596 -31.56 4.69 34.18
C GLU A 596 -32.44 3.56 33.60
N LEU A 597 -32.12 2.29 33.91
CA LEU A 597 -32.98 1.14 33.60
C LEU A 597 -34.32 1.21 34.32
N GLU A 598 -34.31 1.30 35.66
CA GLU A 598 -35.55 1.19 36.43
C GLU A 598 -36.50 2.38 36.14
N TYR A 599 -35.95 3.58 35.87
CA TYR A 599 -36.70 4.74 35.37
C TYR A 599 -37.18 4.63 33.92
N SER A 600 -36.62 3.74 33.10
CA SER A 600 -37.12 3.46 31.74
C SER A 600 -38.31 2.49 31.73
N SER A 601 -38.61 1.89 32.88
CA SER A 601 -39.79 1.03 33.12
C SER A 601 -40.93 1.85 33.76
N ASP A 602 -42.04 1.20 34.12
CA ASP A 602 -43.08 1.88 34.90
C ASP A 602 -42.58 2.17 36.33
N VAL A 603 -42.31 3.45 36.58
CA VAL A 603 -41.80 3.99 37.84
C VAL A 603 -42.67 3.59 39.05
N GLN A 604 -43.99 3.41 38.86
CA GLN A 604 -44.89 3.00 39.95
C GLN A 604 -44.86 1.49 40.21
N GLN A 605 -44.40 0.68 39.25
CA GLN A 605 -44.23 -0.77 39.44
C GLN A 605 -42.84 -1.11 39.99
N ASN A 606 -41.82 -0.30 39.65
CA ASN A 606 -40.43 -0.54 40.03
C ASN A 606 -39.95 0.32 41.23
N GLU A 607 -40.83 1.06 41.92
CA GLU A 607 -40.51 1.90 43.10
C GLU A 607 -39.61 1.18 44.12
N ALA A 608 -39.89 -0.09 44.39
CA ALA A 608 -39.11 -0.93 45.31
C ALA A 608 -37.67 -1.22 44.83
N GLU A 609 -37.47 -1.47 43.53
CA GLU A 609 -36.14 -1.77 42.96
C GLU A 609 -35.32 -0.49 42.74
N ILE A 610 -35.97 0.62 42.38
CA ILE A 610 -35.38 1.98 42.37
C ILE A 610 -34.82 2.29 43.76
N MET A 611 -35.63 2.09 44.81
CA MET A 611 -35.23 2.30 46.20
C MET A 611 -34.12 1.34 46.64
N ALA A 612 -34.19 0.06 46.28
CA ALA A 612 -33.12 -0.90 46.54
C ALA A 612 -31.80 -0.54 45.82
N CYS A 613 -31.87 0.05 44.63
CA CYS A 613 -30.70 0.57 43.92
C CYS A 613 -30.09 1.79 44.64
N PHE A 614 -30.91 2.75 45.07
CA PHE A 614 -30.45 3.88 45.88
C PHE A 614 -29.81 3.43 47.19
N ASP A 615 -30.45 2.53 47.94
CA ASP A 615 -29.91 2.05 49.21
C ASP A 615 -28.60 1.27 49.04
N ARG A 616 -28.48 0.45 47.99
CA ARG A 616 -27.21 -0.22 47.63
C ARG A 616 -26.11 0.79 47.29
N ALA A 617 -26.41 1.84 46.52
CA ALA A 617 -25.48 2.91 46.22
C ALA A 617 -25.03 3.70 47.47
N LEU A 618 -25.92 3.88 48.45
CA LEU A 618 -25.63 4.56 49.71
C LEU A 618 -24.84 3.71 50.71
N SER A 619 -25.04 2.38 50.71
CA SER A 619 -24.27 1.43 51.51
C SER A 619 -22.87 1.14 50.95
N SER A 620 -22.61 1.47 49.68
CA SER A 620 -21.37 1.15 48.97
C SER A 620 -20.10 1.78 49.57
N THR A 621 -18.95 1.23 49.19
CA THR A 621 -17.63 1.81 49.49
C THR A 621 -17.28 3.06 48.64
N MET A 622 -18.21 3.64 47.89
CA MET A 622 -17.98 4.86 47.11
C MET A 622 -17.59 6.07 47.98
N SER A 623 -16.91 7.04 47.36
CA SER A 623 -16.56 8.30 48.02
C SER A 623 -17.80 9.04 48.53
N LEU A 624 -17.67 9.68 49.69
CA LEU A 624 -18.79 10.36 50.37
C LEU A 624 -19.44 11.45 49.50
N GLU A 625 -18.67 12.07 48.60
CA GLU A 625 -19.17 13.04 47.62
C GLU A 625 -20.10 12.41 46.57
N GLN A 626 -19.76 11.23 46.05
CA GLN A 626 -20.65 10.49 45.15
C GLN A 626 -21.87 9.94 45.89
N ARG A 627 -21.70 9.40 47.11
CA ARG A 627 -22.83 8.92 47.92
C ARG A 627 -23.80 10.04 48.30
N LEU A 628 -23.32 11.26 48.52
CA LEU A 628 -24.19 12.44 48.68
C LEU A 628 -25.01 12.77 47.43
N ILE A 629 -24.44 12.64 46.23
CA ILE A 629 -25.18 12.84 44.96
C ILE A 629 -26.30 11.78 44.81
N PHE A 630 -26.03 10.52 45.14
CA PHE A 630 -27.08 9.49 45.17
C PHE A 630 -28.11 9.74 46.28
N SER A 631 -27.69 10.27 47.43
CA SER A 631 -28.60 10.62 48.53
C SER A 631 -29.53 11.76 48.16
N GLN A 632 -29.04 12.77 47.44
CA GLN A 632 -29.87 13.85 46.92
C GLN A 632 -30.87 13.32 45.88
N ARG A 633 -30.40 12.53 44.90
CA ARG A 633 -31.28 11.92 43.89
C ARG A 633 -32.36 11.00 44.47
N LYS A 634 -32.11 10.38 45.64
CA LYS A 634 -33.12 9.62 46.39
C LYS A 634 -34.20 10.52 47.00
N LEU A 635 -33.83 11.73 47.45
CA LEU A 635 -34.81 12.74 47.90
C LEU A 635 -35.62 13.27 46.74
N ASP A 636 -34.96 13.70 45.66
CA ASP A 636 -35.60 14.20 44.44
C ASP A 636 -36.66 13.19 43.94
N PHE A 637 -36.30 11.91 43.89
CA PHE A 637 -37.21 10.81 43.53
C PHE A 637 -38.41 10.64 44.49
N LEU A 638 -38.16 10.67 45.79
CA LEU A 638 -39.21 10.49 46.81
C LEU A 638 -40.13 11.71 46.94
N GLU A 639 -39.70 12.90 46.50
CA GLU A 639 -40.52 14.11 46.45
C GLU A 639 -41.39 14.17 45.18
N ASP A 640 -40.88 13.71 44.03
CA ASP A 640 -41.64 13.63 42.77
C ASP A 640 -42.59 12.41 42.68
N PHE A 641 -42.20 11.25 43.23
CA PHE A 641 -42.89 9.96 43.00
C PHE A 641 -43.23 9.15 44.27
N GLY A 642 -42.76 9.55 45.46
CA GLY A 642 -42.81 8.70 46.65
C GLY A 642 -44.22 8.40 47.19
N SER A 643 -44.49 7.12 47.45
CA SER A 643 -45.80 6.66 47.96
C SER A 643 -46.05 6.93 49.46
N ASP A 644 -44.99 7.09 50.27
CA ASP A 644 -45.07 7.37 51.71
C ASP A 644 -44.11 8.47 52.18
N VAL A 645 -44.67 9.56 52.72
CA VAL A 645 -43.94 10.71 53.28
C VAL A 645 -43.00 10.30 54.43
N ASN A 646 -43.29 9.22 55.17
CA ASN A 646 -42.40 8.74 56.23
C ASN A 646 -41.06 8.23 55.65
N VAL A 647 -41.07 7.69 54.43
CA VAL A 647 -39.86 7.22 53.72
C VAL A 647 -39.03 8.42 53.24
N LEU A 648 -39.68 9.48 52.74
CA LEU A 648 -39.02 10.76 52.42
C LEU A 648 -38.35 11.39 53.64
N VAL A 649 -39.03 11.43 54.80
CA VAL A 649 -38.45 11.95 56.06
C VAL A 649 -37.26 11.09 56.52
N ALA A 650 -37.35 9.77 56.43
CA ALA A 650 -36.23 8.88 56.77
C ALA A 650 -35.03 9.05 55.82
N ALA A 651 -35.27 9.27 54.53
CA ALA A 651 -34.23 9.60 53.56
C ALA A 651 -33.60 10.98 53.83
N TYR A 652 -34.39 11.97 54.29
CA TYR A 652 -33.89 13.30 54.65
C TYR A 652 -32.97 13.22 55.88
N GLU A 653 -33.37 12.47 56.91
CA GLU A 653 -32.48 12.17 58.03
C GLU A 653 -31.20 11.43 57.62
N GLN A 654 -31.27 10.53 56.63
CA GLN A 654 -30.10 9.86 56.07
C GLN A 654 -29.15 10.85 55.35
N HIS A 655 -29.70 11.82 54.61
CA HIS A 655 -28.95 12.86 53.92
C HIS A 655 -28.22 13.79 54.89
N GLU A 656 -28.93 14.36 55.87
CA GLU A 656 -28.39 15.26 56.91
C GLU A 656 -27.22 14.63 57.68
N ARG A 657 -27.29 13.31 57.95
CA ARG A 657 -26.21 12.55 58.58
C ARG A 657 -24.97 12.48 57.69
N LEU A 658 -25.11 12.24 56.38
CA LEU A 658 -24.00 12.20 55.42
C LEU A 658 -23.39 13.60 55.18
N VAL A 659 -24.21 14.66 55.16
CA VAL A 659 -23.74 16.05 55.09
C VAL A 659 -22.94 16.39 56.35
N THR A 660 -23.47 16.08 57.53
CA THR A 660 -22.79 16.27 58.81
C THR A 660 -21.47 15.49 58.88
N GLU A 661 -21.43 14.26 58.36
CA GLU A 661 -20.20 13.47 58.25
C GLU A 661 -19.17 14.17 57.35
N GLN A 662 -19.57 14.64 56.16
CA GLN A 662 -18.69 15.33 55.22
C GLN A 662 -18.13 16.63 55.81
N GLU A 663 -18.96 17.42 56.51
CA GLU A 663 -18.48 18.58 57.25
C GLU A 663 -17.52 18.21 58.39
N SER A 664 -17.79 17.11 59.11
CA SER A 664 -16.89 16.64 60.18
C SER A 664 -15.51 16.24 59.64
N LEU A 665 -15.46 15.68 58.42
CA LEU A 665 -14.22 15.31 57.74
C LEU A 665 -13.47 16.55 57.23
N LYS A 666 -14.16 17.54 56.66
CA LYS A 666 -13.58 18.85 56.32
C LYS A 666 -12.97 19.53 57.55
N ARG A 667 -13.74 19.65 58.64
CA ARG A 667 -13.29 20.24 59.91
C ARG A 667 -12.16 19.46 60.60
N LYS A 668 -12.00 18.16 60.34
CA LYS A 668 -10.83 17.36 60.78
C LYS A 668 -9.61 17.61 59.92
N ALA A 669 -9.76 17.67 58.59
CA ALA A 669 -8.67 17.95 57.66
C ALA A 669 -8.08 19.37 57.83
N GLU A 670 -8.86 20.33 58.31
CA GLU A 670 -8.38 21.68 58.67
C GLU A 670 -7.62 21.75 60.01
N ASN A 671 -7.71 20.71 60.86
CA ASN A 671 -7.14 20.69 62.22
C ASN A 671 -6.02 19.65 62.44
N GLY A 672 -5.59 18.93 61.38
CA GLY A 672 -4.54 17.91 61.46
C GLY A 672 -3.41 18.16 60.47
N SER A 673 -2.17 18.24 60.96
CA SER A 673 -0.98 18.48 60.13
C SER A 673 -0.35 17.18 59.60
N GLU A 674 -1.09 16.44 58.77
CA GLU A 674 -0.60 15.32 57.96
C GLU A 674 -1.43 15.26 56.67
N GLU A 675 -0.79 15.28 55.50
CA GLU A 675 -1.50 15.26 54.21
C GLU A 675 -1.96 13.84 53.83
N PRO A 676 -3.25 13.60 53.55
CA PRO A 676 -3.68 12.43 52.79
C PRO A 676 -3.39 12.64 51.30
N ASP A 677 -2.74 11.66 50.66
CA ASP A 677 -2.16 11.73 49.30
C ASP A 677 -3.20 11.76 48.15
N SER A 678 -4.43 12.21 48.43
CA SER A 678 -5.56 12.29 47.50
C SER A 678 -5.70 13.66 46.81
N LYS A 679 -4.75 14.59 47.02
CA LYS A 679 -4.86 16.00 46.58
C LYS A 679 -4.13 16.34 45.27
N ARG A 680 -3.56 15.35 44.58
CA ARG A 680 -2.96 15.51 43.24
C ARG A 680 -3.94 15.41 42.06
N GLN A 681 -5.21 15.12 42.31
CA GLN A 681 -6.24 14.96 41.28
C GLN A 681 -7.46 15.84 41.57
N ARG A 682 -7.25 17.14 41.82
CA ARG A 682 -8.36 18.08 42.08
C ARG A 682 -8.10 19.53 41.66
N THR A 683 -7.71 19.71 40.40
CA THR A 683 -8.02 20.90 39.60
C THR A 683 -8.79 20.45 38.35
N ASP A 684 -9.61 21.33 37.79
CA ASP A 684 -10.32 21.16 36.51
C ASP A 684 -11.46 20.11 36.44
N ASP A 685 -12.34 20.02 37.45
CA ASP A 685 -13.57 19.19 37.34
C ASP A 685 -14.76 19.65 38.20
N GLN A 686 -15.11 20.95 38.20
CA GLN A 686 -16.24 21.47 39.01
C GLN A 686 -17.14 22.52 38.33
N SER A 687 -17.14 22.58 37.00
CA SER A 687 -18.01 23.49 36.22
C SER A 687 -18.59 22.91 34.92
N ALA A 688 -18.26 21.67 34.56
CA ALA A 688 -18.66 21.07 33.27
C ALA A 688 -19.85 20.08 33.34
N ALA A 689 -19.94 19.29 34.43
CA ALA A 689 -20.79 18.10 34.54
C ALA A 689 -22.25 18.25 34.06
N SER A 690 -22.93 19.36 34.38
CA SER A 690 -24.35 19.56 34.04
C SER A 690 -24.60 19.82 32.55
N GLY A 691 -23.69 20.51 31.86
CA GLY A 691 -23.82 20.78 30.41
C GLY A 691 -23.26 19.64 29.56
N GLN A 692 -22.18 19.03 30.03
CA GLN A 692 -21.44 17.97 29.34
C GLN A 692 -22.27 16.70 29.17
N MET A 693 -23.18 16.38 30.11
CA MET A 693 -24.06 15.20 30.02
C MET A 693 -24.95 15.15 28.77
N MET A 694 -25.55 16.29 28.38
CA MET A 694 -26.40 16.34 27.18
C MET A 694 -25.56 16.26 25.89
N GLN A 695 -24.34 16.79 25.94
CA GLN A 695 -23.37 16.73 24.85
C GLN A 695 -22.79 15.32 24.68
N ASP A 696 -22.54 14.59 25.77
CA ASP A 696 -22.13 13.18 25.76
C ASP A 696 -23.23 12.24 25.22
N MET A 697 -24.51 12.59 25.43
CA MET A 697 -25.63 11.84 24.83
C MET A 697 -25.61 11.97 23.29
N GLN A 698 -25.33 13.17 22.77
CA GLN A 698 -25.10 13.37 21.33
C GLN A 698 -23.77 12.76 20.85
N ALA A 699 -22.70 12.79 21.64
CA ALA A 699 -21.41 12.16 21.29
C ALA A 699 -21.52 10.63 21.19
N ASN A 700 -22.33 9.98 22.05
CA ASN A 700 -22.67 8.57 21.95
C ASN A 700 -23.56 8.23 20.72
N HIS A 701 -24.11 9.22 20.00
CA HIS A 701 -24.67 9.04 18.66
C HIS A 701 -23.66 9.39 17.55
N ALA A 702 -22.81 10.40 17.75
CA ALA A 702 -21.74 10.78 16.82
C ALA A 702 -20.76 9.62 16.54
N GLY A 703 -20.48 8.78 17.55
CA GLY A 703 -19.66 7.57 17.41
C GLY A 703 -20.24 6.47 16.49
N TYR A 704 -21.50 6.61 16.04
CA TYR A 704 -22.15 5.68 15.10
C TYR A 704 -22.33 6.25 13.69
N ASN A 705 -21.89 7.48 13.40
CA ASN A 705 -22.04 8.09 12.08
C ASN A 705 -20.69 8.20 11.35
N TYR A 706 -20.50 7.38 10.30
CA TYR A 706 -19.27 7.26 9.52
C TYR A 706 -18.77 8.60 8.95
N ASN A 707 -19.67 9.42 8.39
CA ASN A 707 -19.33 10.73 7.82
C ASN A 707 -18.68 11.69 8.83
N ASN A 708 -19.04 11.58 10.11
CA ASN A 708 -18.59 12.53 11.13
C ASN A 708 -17.09 12.39 11.45
N TRP A 709 -16.51 11.21 11.23
CA TRP A 709 -15.07 10.95 11.37
C TRP A 709 -14.24 11.52 10.22
N TYR A 710 -14.83 11.63 9.02
CA TYR A 710 -14.18 12.27 7.88
C TYR A 710 -14.16 13.79 8.03
N GLN A 711 -15.23 14.37 8.60
CA GLN A 711 -15.40 15.81 8.75
C GLN A 711 -14.48 16.44 9.81
N TYR A 712 -14.06 15.69 10.84
CA TYR A 712 -13.22 16.20 11.94
C TYR A 712 -11.78 16.56 11.52
N ASN A 713 -11.28 15.99 10.41
CA ASN A 713 -9.96 16.31 9.85
C ASN A 713 -9.97 17.50 8.87
N SER A 714 -11.12 18.17 8.68
CA SER A 714 -11.30 19.21 7.64
C SER A 714 -11.15 20.65 8.12
N TRP A 715 -10.83 20.90 9.40
CA TRP A 715 -10.70 22.25 9.96
C TRP A 715 -9.39 22.42 10.75
N GLY A 716 -8.58 23.38 10.34
CA GLY A 716 -7.20 23.54 10.84
C GLY A 716 -7.06 24.46 12.06
N GLY A 717 -6.01 24.17 12.85
CA GLY A 717 -5.19 25.20 13.50
C GLY A 717 -5.77 25.96 14.71
N GLN A 718 -5.69 25.35 15.91
CA GLN A 718 -5.62 26.11 17.16
C GLN A 718 -4.53 25.52 18.09
N ASN A 719 -3.51 26.31 18.40
CA ASN A 719 -2.38 25.91 19.27
C ASN A 719 -2.67 26.14 20.76
N THR A 720 -1.92 25.45 21.64
CA THR A 720 -1.58 25.92 23.00
C THR A 720 -0.31 25.21 23.53
N TRP A 721 0.82 25.95 23.56
CA TRP A 721 2.03 25.89 24.44
C TRP A 721 2.65 24.53 24.86
N GLY A 722 3.94 24.33 25.20
CA GLY A 722 5.18 25.13 25.35
C GLY A 722 6.15 24.33 26.28
N GLN A 723 7.48 24.46 26.36
CA GLN A 723 8.52 25.29 25.70
C GLN A 723 9.92 24.61 25.92
N TYR A 724 11.07 25.30 25.75
CA TYR A 724 12.48 24.80 25.79
C TYR A 724 12.89 23.84 24.65
N GLY A 725 14.14 23.80 24.14
CA GLY A 725 15.37 24.60 24.38
C GLY A 725 16.36 24.43 23.19
N GLN A 726 17.42 25.26 23.08
CA GLN A 726 18.21 25.44 21.82
C GLN A 726 19.65 24.84 21.83
N TYR A 727 20.33 24.93 20.67
CA TYR A 727 21.72 24.51 20.29
C TYR A 727 21.92 23.02 19.93
N GLY A 728 22.66 22.63 18.87
CA GLY A 728 23.17 23.43 17.72
C GLY A 728 24.22 22.76 16.80
N GLN A 729 23.87 22.55 15.51
CA GLN A 729 24.72 22.48 14.28
C GLN A 729 25.81 21.38 14.02
N TYR A 730 25.90 21.02 12.72
CA TYR A 730 26.97 20.35 11.93
C TYR A 730 27.26 18.82 11.92
N ASN A 731 27.04 18.23 10.72
CA ASN A 731 27.69 17.12 9.99
C ASN A 731 28.51 16.01 10.68
N GLN A 732 28.15 14.74 10.41
CA GLN A 732 28.92 13.81 9.54
C GLN A 732 28.13 12.52 9.21
N TYR A 733 28.63 11.71 8.27
CA TYR A 733 28.06 10.40 7.88
C TYR A 733 28.22 9.31 8.99
N TYR A 734 27.36 8.29 8.92
CA TYR A 734 27.27 7.08 9.78
C TYR A 734 28.50 6.72 10.65
N PRO A 735 28.38 6.81 11.99
CA PRO A 735 29.21 6.07 12.95
C PRO A 735 28.51 4.80 13.50
N PRO A 736 29.26 3.74 13.87
CA PRO A 736 28.72 2.59 14.60
C PRO A 736 28.48 2.90 16.09
N PRO A 737 27.67 2.09 16.80
CA PRO A 737 27.37 2.30 18.22
C PRO A 737 28.53 1.89 19.14
N PRO A 738 28.79 2.63 20.25
CA PRO A 738 29.66 2.18 21.33
C PRO A 738 28.93 1.24 22.31
N THR A 739 29.71 0.57 23.15
CA THR A 739 29.29 -0.22 24.33
C THR A 739 28.70 0.65 25.44
#